data_AF-A0A814Z0D1-F1
#
_entry.id   AF-A0A814Z0D1-F1
#
_cell.length_a   1.000
_cell.length_b   1.000
_cell.length_c   1.000
_cell.angle_alpha   90.00
_cell.angle_beta   90.00
_cell.angle_gamma   90.00
#
_symmetry.space_group_name_H-M   'P 1'
#
loop_
_entity.id
_entity.type
_entity.pdbx_description
1 polymer ?
#
loop_
_entity_poly.entity_id
_entity_poly.type
_entity_poly.pdbx_seq_one_letter_code
_entity_poly.pdbx_strand_id
1 'polypeptide(L)'
;MSKPKSGARTPSHSARGSASSRGGESIDDGVGSSNTYDNNGYLPIHRAVFNGYEVTLKNILDDALKRNELNQQLEAKTEKTELTPLLLATAVGRIQIISFLLKYPVNINAVDVNQQGIVAIAALSQNERTLRYIIELPVADNSLNVWKPLFKLFTSLGDDESSVGGRALELLTRPKAETNQGSIYWQPIIVNGLIPALIEILNESKNDDVLTSAYLILLHAINEQPRIHNDLISNKKVFSSMLRHTRSTNKEIVTLIGRLFASLTKQRSLGQTMVDQSIFEPLMTLIDKERSPEVISSYFDCLANIVSYSSVYQIQIANYPFFLQLLIDHYLQEFDLDLSLSVMNFVRQLVLNNQDIQNLLAENGACEHILGALTASSKDLQQIAIETIRAFGDNNPQVQYIMISENALEQLLNLLDKTTVASLQIAIVCTLWTLCGNSASRKRDVATRIGVKKLISLYNIKSEEHLYALTDIIGELTKRTASVKTNIAEEINRAVGLPPIIRLLTLNNEQLVLSALKTLQLLACAPGYIPNQLNQEAIVKFDGIPFIVALMMHVKNELIQVEAAQTLACIALGNTQCLTLIETTLDFSYTCLLKLIQSKNSTVQLKASNALATFIYNNQRLEMFLARECQFSFAYFEKFLENNNDHIRCAAAFQIVALADFIHEQSQAMSAAIGCGILMDILRLSRTDEAKSDAAECIARLAHMKPSIPHALIAANAIDYLCDLFSSTNDTTIGIASIALGYLSYVPEGQRKLLYRCRGELDIMAFLKVYNCLPGTTPRMSKHLLEAWDRYNLLKLPKLRPRGSNVRYFKVLANSIERLRAPPQPNIEKESISSNPVKFYLPPIRQKAN
;
A
#
# COMPACT_ATOMS: atom_id res chain seq x y z
N MET A 1 -12.57 64.12 14.70
CA MET A 1 -11.94 65.46 14.62
C MET A 1 -10.43 65.28 14.49
N SER A 2 -9.74 66.29 13.92
CA SER A 2 -8.32 66.37 13.51
C SER A 2 -7.87 65.51 12.30
N LYS A 3 -7.87 66.14 11.12
CA LYS A 3 -7.03 65.79 9.96
C LYS A 3 -5.58 66.23 10.21
N PRO A 4 -4.59 65.51 9.65
CA PRO A 4 -3.40 66.11 9.06
C PRO A 4 -3.41 65.99 7.52
N LYS A 5 -2.75 66.97 6.89
CA LYS A 5 -2.53 67.14 5.45
C LYS A 5 -1.16 66.57 5.03
N SER A 6 -1.04 66.30 3.72
CA SER A 6 0.15 66.11 2.84
C SER A 6 0.24 64.68 2.30
N GLY A 7 0.37 64.37 1.01
CA GLY A 7 0.59 65.13 -0.22
C GLY A 7 1.22 64.18 -1.26
N ALA A 8 1.01 64.45 -2.55
CA ALA A 8 1.44 63.67 -3.73
C ALA A 8 0.59 62.43 -4.11
N ARG A 9 -0.53 62.69 -4.81
CA ARG A 9 -1.19 61.70 -5.68
C ARG A 9 -0.53 61.76 -7.06
N THR A 10 -0.02 60.64 -7.55
CA THR A 10 0.26 60.42 -8.98
C THR A 10 -1.06 60.50 -9.76
N PRO A 11 -1.11 61.18 -10.91
CA PRO A 11 -2.35 61.36 -11.67
C PRO A 11 -2.63 60.11 -12.52
N SER A 12 -3.01 59.00 -11.89
CA SER A 12 -3.54 57.82 -12.60
C SER A 12 -4.98 57.48 -12.22
N HIS A 13 -5.52 58.09 -11.16
CA HIS A 13 -6.82 57.70 -10.60
C HIS A 13 -8.04 58.58 -10.97
N SER A 14 -7.97 59.47 -11.97
CA SER A 14 -9.17 60.27 -12.34
C SER A 14 -9.52 60.37 -13.84
N ALA A 15 -9.12 59.42 -14.68
CA ALA A 15 -9.41 59.48 -16.12
C ALA A 15 -10.08 58.22 -16.70
N ARG A 16 -11.02 57.61 -15.97
CA ARG A 16 -11.85 56.52 -16.51
C ARG A 16 -13.36 56.80 -16.59
N GLY A 17 -13.76 58.07 -16.47
CA GLY A 17 -15.15 58.47 -16.55
C GLY A 17 -15.36 59.82 -17.22
N SER A 18 -15.18 59.89 -18.53
CA SER A 18 -15.82 60.91 -19.39
C SER A 18 -15.62 60.55 -20.86
N ALA A 19 -16.41 59.59 -21.33
CA ALA A 19 -16.78 59.56 -22.74
C ALA A 19 -17.86 60.64 -22.95
N SER A 20 -17.48 61.85 -23.34
CA SER A 20 -18.43 62.81 -23.92
C SER A 20 -17.78 63.71 -24.96
N SER A 21 -18.30 63.58 -26.18
CA SER A 21 -18.56 64.64 -27.17
C SER A 21 -17.47 65.62 -27.60
N ARG A 22 -17.16 65.55 -28.90
CA ARG A 22 -17.00 66.67 -29.86
C ARG A 22 -16.53 68.02 -29.30
N GLY A 23 -15.29 68.37 -29.64
CA GLY A 23 -14.81 69.75 -29.75
C GLY A 23 -13.56 69.74 -30.61
N GLY A 24 -13.67 70.22 -31.85
CA GLY A 24 -12.53 70.39 -32.72
C GLY A 24 -11.69 71.57 -32.23
N GLU A 25 -10.39 71.35 -32.08
CA GLU A 25 -9.40 72.43 -32.17
C GLU A 25 -8.47 72.06 -33.32
N SER A 26 -8.57 72.88 -34.35
CA SER A 26 -7.66 73.01 -35.48
C SER A 26 -6.21 73.05 -34.98
N ILE A 27 -5.39 72.11 -35.48
CA ILE A 27 -3.94 72.27 -35.47
C ILE A 27 -3.66 73.38 -36.48
N ASP A 28 -3.36 74.55 -35.95
CA ASP A 28 -2.89 75.72 -36.67
C ASP A 28 -1.61 75.36 -37.44
N ASP A 29 -1.55 75.79 -38.69
CA ASP A 29 -0.41 75.66 -39.60
C ASP A 29 0.74 76.54 -39.09
N GLY A 30 1.47 76.01 -38.11
CA GLY A 30 2.65 76.64 -37.53
C GLY A 30 3.71 75.60 -37.29
N VAL A 31 4.54 75.33 -38.31
CA VAL A 31 5.85 74.68 -38.16
C VAL A 31 6.76 75.65 -37.39
N GLY A 32 6.48 75.79 -36.10
CA GLY A 32 7.31 76.48 -35.12
C GLY A 32 8.12 75.44 -34.38
N SER A 33 9.42 75.40 -34.65
CA SER A 33 10.44 74.69 -33.88
C SER A 33 10.57 75.26 -32.46
N SER A 34 9.47 75.32 -31.71
CA SER A 34 9.46 75.74 -30.33
C SER A 34 9.63 74.49 -29.48
N ASN A 35 10.87 74.21 -29.07
CA ASN A 35 11.21 73.20 -28.06
C ASN A 35 10.77 73.69 -26.66
N THR A 36 9.53 74.14 -26.53
CA THR A 36 8.96 74.64 -25.28
C THR A 36 8.00 73.61 -24.70
N TYR A 37 7.99 73.53 -23.38
CA TYR A 37 7.08 72.67 -22.65
C TYR A 37 5.66 73.21 -22.73
N ASP A 38 4.70 72.32 -22.95
CA ASP A 38 3.28 72.64 -22.80
C ASP A 38 2.89 72.74 -21.30
N ASN A 39 1.64 73.12 -21.01
CA ASN A 39 1.12 73.25 -19.64
C ASN A 39 1.19 71.94 -18.81
N ASN A 40 1.41 70.80 -19.47
CA ASN A 40 1.53 69.50 -18.85
C ASN A 40 2.99 69.07 -18.67
N GLY A 41 3.97 69.89 -19.08
CA GLY A 41 5.39 69.58 -19.01
C GLY A 41 5.86 68.64 -20.12
N TYR A 42 5.15 68.59 -21.26
CA TYR A 42 5.48 67.77 -22.42
C TYR A 42 6.05 68.61 -23.57
N LEU A 43 7.01 68.02 -24.29
CA LEU A 43 7.54 68.53 -25.55
C LEU A 43 6.71 67.93 -26.70
N PRO A 44 6.80 68.48 -27.93
CA PRO A 44 6.11 67.94 -29.10
C PRO A 44 6.35 66.43 -29.30
N ILE A 45 7.58 65.97 -29.07
CA ILE A 45 7.93 64.54 -29.12
C ILE A 45 7.20 63.71 -28.05
N HIS A 46 7.08 64.22 -26.82
CA HIS A 46 6.36 63.53 -25.76
C HIS A 46 4.86 63.42 -26.06
N ARG A 47 4.25 64.46 -26.65
CA ARG A 47 2.84 64.45 -27.05
C ARG A 47 2.57 63.42 -28.16
N ALA A 48 3.49 63.32 -29.13
CA ALA A 48 3.42 62.32 -30.19
C ALA A 48 3.53 60.89 -29.63
N VAL A 49 4.43 60.66 -28.67
CA VAL A 49 4.58 59.37 -27.97
C VAL A 49 3.33 59.03 -27.15
N PHE A 50 2.84 59.97 -26.34
CA PHE A 50 1.67 59.76 -25.47
C PHE A 50 0.42 59.37 -26.26
N ASN A 51 0.18 60.05 -27.38
CA ASN A 51 -0.97 59.78 -28.26
C ASN A 51 -0.76 58.56 -29.18
N GLY A 52 0.46 58.05 -29.30
CA GLY A 52 0.79 56.94 -30.20
C GLY A 52 0.84 57.34 -31.68
N TYR A 53 1.16 58.60 -31.99
CA TYR A 53 1.23 59.10 -33.37
C TYR A 53 2.58 58.77 -34.01
N GLU A 54 2.74 57.53 -34.46
CA GLU A 54 3.98 57.02 -35.07
C GLU A 54 4.46 57.86 -36.26
N VAL A 55 3.55 58.31 -37.14
CA VAL A 55 3.89 59.14 -38.31
C VAL A 55 4.43 60.51 -37.89
N THR A 56 3.79 61.15 -36.92
CA THR A 56 4.23 62.43 -36.38
C THR A 56 5.56 62.30 -35.66
N LEU A 57 5.75 61.21 -34.91
CA LEU A 57 7.02 60.89 -34.26
C LEU A 57 8.15 60.68 -35.28
N LYS A 58 7.88 59.97 -36.38
CA LYS A 58 8.84 59.79 -37.48
C LYS A 58 9.25 61.12 -38.11
N ASN A 59 8.30 61.99 -38.41
CA ASN A 59 8.59 63.31 -38.98
C ASN A 59 9.45 64.16 -38.04
N ILE A 60 9.16 64.15 -36.73
CA ILE A 60 9.94 64.87 -35.71
C ILE A 60 11.38 64.33 -35.65
N LEU A 61 11.57 63.01 -35.68
CA LEU A 61 12.90 62.39 -35.64
C LEU A 61 13.68 62.59 -36.96
N ASP A 62 13.02 62.50 -38.12
CA ASP A 62 13.65 62.73 -39.43
C ASP A 62 14.09 64.19 -39.57
N ASP A 63 13.31 65.15 -39.06
CA ASP A 63 13.70 66.56 -39.03
C ASP A 63 14.80 66.84 -37.99
N ALA A 64 14.77 66.19 -36.83
CA ALA A 64 15.85 66.28 -35.84
C ALA A 64 17.16 65.68 -36.36
N LEU A 65 17.09 64.63 -37.19
CA LEU A 65 18.24 64.00 -37.84
C LEU A 65 18.87 64.94 -38.89
N LYS A 66 18.07 65.67 -39.67
CA LYS A 66 18.58 66.71 -40.59
C LYS A 66 19.27 67.88 -39.87
N ARG A 67 18.89 68.15 -38.62
CA ARG A 67 19.38 69.27 -37.80
C ARG A 67 20.50 68.89 -36.81
N ASN A 68 20.94 67.62 -36.79
CA ASN A 68 21.87 67.08 -35.78
C ASN A 68 21.38 67.20 -34.31
N GLU A 69 20.06 67.28 -34.08
CA GLU A 69 19.43 67.40 -32.75
C GLU A 69 18.82 66.07 -32.26
N LEU A 70 19.11 64.97 -32.95
CA LEU A 70 18.47 63.66 -32.71
C LEU A 70 18.60 63.19 -31.25
N ASN A 71 19.79 63.27 -30.66
CA ASN A 71 20.00 62.86 -29.26
C ASN A 71 19.25 63.76 -28.27
N GLN A 72 19.15 65.07 -28.56
CA GLN A 72 18.43 66.02 -27.71
C GLN A 72 16.92 65.71 -27.67
N GLN A 73 16.36 65.24 -28.78
CA GLN A 73 14.95 64.83 -28.86
C GLN A 73 14.72 63.47 -28.21
N LEU A 74 15.58 62.48 -28.47
CA LEU A 74 15.43 61.11 -27.93
C LEU A 74 15.61 61.03 -26.41
N GLU A 75 16.47 61.89 -25.85
CA GLU A 75 16.73 61.97 -24.40
C GLU A 75 16.05 63.18 -23.74
N ALA A 76 15.12 63.83 -24.45
CA ALA A 76 14.32 64.90 -23.89
C ALA A 76 13.57 64.42 -22.66
N LYS A 77 13.61 65.17 -21.56
CA LYS A 77 12.93 64.81 -20.31
C LYS A 77 11.64 65.59 -20.16
N THR A 78 10.57 64.94 -19.70
CA THR A 78 9.37 65.66 -19.25
C THR A 78 9.70 66.54 -18.05
N GLU A 79 9.04 67.70 -17.93
CA GLU A 79 9.37 68.68 -16.89
C GLU A 79 9.10 68.17 -15.47
N LYS A 80 8.03 67.39 -15.28
CA LYS A 80 7.56 66.99 -13.94
C LYS A 80 8.06 65.63 -13.48
N THR A 81 8.29 64.72 -14.42
CA THR A 81 8.58 63.30 -14.12
C THR A 81 9.90 62.82 -14.73
N GLU A 82 10.62 63.69 -15.44
CA GLU A 82 11.88 63.40 -16.12
C GLU A 82 11.85 62.14 -17.01
N LEU A 83 10.68 61.81 -17.56
CA LEU A 83 10.52 60.66 -18.45
C LEU A 83 11.11 61.01 -19.82
N THR A 84 11.95 60.14 -20.35
CA THR A 84 12.34 60.20 -21.77
C THR A 84 11.18 59.72 -22.66
N PRO A 85 11.17 60.04 -23.97
CA PRO A 85 10.24 59.47 -24.93
C PRO A 85 10.07 57.95 -24.80
N LEU A 86 11.16 57.21 -24.52
CA LEU A 86 11.10 55.76 -24.34
C LEU A 86 10.42 55.34 -23.02
N LEU A 87 10.75 56.01 -21.91
CA LEU A 87 10.10 55.75 -20.62
C LEU A 87 8.61 56.12 -20.66
N LEU A 88 8.25 57.20 -21.35
CA LEU A 88 6.86 57.62 -21.56
C LEU A 88 6.08 56.62 -22.42
N ALA A 89 6.67 56.13 -23.52
CA ALA A 89 6.06 55.09 -24.35
C ALA A 89 5.78 53.82 -23.54
N THR A 90 6.68 53.50 -22.61
CA THR A 90 6.57 52.36 -21.70
C THR A 90 5.51 52.55 -20.63
N ALA A 91 5.44 53.74 -20.01
CA ALA A 91 4.43 54.10 -19.02
C ALA A 91 3.00 54.04 -19.59
N VAL A 92 2.83 54.43 -20.87
CA VAL A 92 1.54 54.39 -21.57
C VAL A 92 1.24 52.98 -22.14
N GLY A 93 2.26 52.13 -22.29
CA GLY A 93 2.10 50.77 -22.80
C GLY A 93 2.01 50.64 -24.32
N ARG A 94 2.63 51.57 -25.07
CA ARG A 94 2.57 51.62 -26.55
C ARG A 94 3.71 50.81 -27.17
N ILE A 95 3.54 49.49 -27.26
CA ILE A 95 4.56 48.55 -27.80
C ILE A 95 5.08 48.95 -29.19
N GLN A 96 4.21 49.42 -30.07
CA GLN A 96 4.58 49.88 -31.42
C GLN A 96 5.51 51.11 -31.41
N ILE A 97 5.30 52.03 -30.46
CA ILE A 97 6.17 53.21 -30.30
C ILE A 97 7.48 52.83 -29.63
N ILE A 98 7.46 51.90 -28.66
CA ILE A 98 8.69 51.36 -28.06
C ILE A 98 9.55 50.68 -29.13
N SER A 99 8.96 49.81 -29.96
CA SER A 99 9.67 49.12 -31.05
C SER A 99 10.20 50.09 -32.11
N PHE A 100 9.48 51.19 -32.35
CA PHE A 100 9.91 52.25 -33.26
C PHE A 100 11.09 53.07 -32.69
N LEU A 101 11.03 53.51 -31.44
CA LEU A 101 12.09 54.28 -30.77
C LEU A 101 13.39 53.47 -30.64
N LEU A 102 13.29 52.16 -30.40
CA LEU A 102 14.45 51.26 -30.30
C LEU A 102 15.24 51.10 -31.62
N LYS A 103 14.72 51.59 -32.76
CA LYS A 103 15.47 51.64 -34.03
C LYS A 103 16.53 52.76 -34.06
N TYR A 104 16.45 53.69 -33.13
CA TYR A 104 17.34 54.83 -32.97
C TYR A 104 18.26 54.63 -31.75
N PRO A 105 19.38 55.38 -31.61
CA PRO A 105 20.33 55.21 -30.50
C PRO A 105 19.79 55.82 -29.19
N VAL A 106 18.71 55.26 -28.65
CA VAL A 106 18.08 55.68 -27.40
C VAL A 106 18.78 55.05 -26.20
N ASN A 107 18.92 55.79 -25.11
CA ASN A 107 19.41 55.29 -23.84
C ASN A 107 18.33 54.45 -23.13
N ILE A 108 18.42 53.13 -23.27
CA ILE A 108 17.50 52.18 -22.61
C ILE A 108 17.64 52.19 -21.08
N ASN A 109 18.81 52.60 -20.57
CA ASN A 109 19.10 52.69 -19.14
C ASN A 109 18.72 54.06 -18.52
N ALA A 110 17.97 54.89 -19.26
CA ALA A 110 17.42 56.13 -18.71
C ALA A 110 16.54 55.84 -17.48
N VAL A 111 16.56 56.75 -16.51
CA VAL A 111 15.76 56.67 -15.29
C VAL A 111 14.96 57.95 -15.09
N ASP A 112 13.80 57.81 -14.45
CA ASP A 112 12.93 58.92 -14.07
C ASP A 112 13.39 59.60 -12.75
N VAL A 113 12.60 60.56 -12.24
CA VAL A 113 12.86 61.26 -10.97
C VAL A 113 12.99 60.30 -9.77
N ASN A 114 12.30 59.15 -9.81
CA ASN A 114 12.33 58.14 -8.77
C ASN A 114 13.43 57.10 -8.96
N GLN A 115 14.36 57.33 -9.90
CA GLN A 115 15.39 56.39 -10.33
C GLN A 115 14.84 55.06 -10.88
N GLN A 116 13.62 55.09 -11.43
CA GLN A 116 12.99 53.94 -12.06
C GLN A 116 13.35 53.89 -13.54
N GLY A 117 13.94 52.78 -13.96
CA GLY A 117 14.24 52.51 -15.36
C GLY A 117 13.06 51.92 -16.13
N ILE A 118 13.28 51.62 -17.41
CA ILE A 118 12.25 51.11 -18.33
C ILE A 118 11.48 49.89 -17.78
N VAL A 119 12.16 48.97 -17.10
CA VAL A 119 11.56 47.73 -16.57
C VAL A 119 10.64 48.00 -15.39
N ALA A 120 11.06 48.84 -14.44
CA ALA A 120 10.24 49.19 -13.29
C ALA A 120 9.02 50.01 -13.72
N ILE A 121 9.16 50.92 -14.69
CA ILE A 121 8.04 51.66 -15.27
C ILE A 121 7.06 50.74 -16.00
N ALA A 122 7.55 49.71 -16.68
CA ALA A 122 6.68 48.69 -17.31
C ALA A 122 5.90 47.87 -16.28
N ALA A 123 6.49 47.57 -15.12
CA ALA A 123 5.78 46.93 -14.02
C ALA A 123 4.75 47.89 -13.40
N LEU A 124 5.13 49.13 -13.12
CA LEU A 124 4.27 50.18 -12.56
C LEU A 124 3.07 50.54 -13.45
N SER A 125 3.21 50.41 -14.78
CA SER A 125 2.09 50.61 -15.72
C SER A 125 1.07 49.46 -15.72
N GLN A 126 1.36 48.36 -15.01
CA GLN A 126 0.53 47.15 -14.90
C GLN A 126 0.13 46.56 -16.27
N ASN A 127 0.92 46.81 -17.30
CA ASN A 127 0.68 46.31 -18.65
C ASN A 127 1.56 45.07 -18.92
N GLU A 128 0.97 43.89 -18.70
CA GLU A 128 1.62 42.58 -18.88
C GLU A 128 2.29 42.43 -20.26
N ARG A 129 1.63 42.92 -21.33
CA ARG A 129 2.15 42.79 -22.70
C ARG A 129 3.41 43.64 -22.88
N THR A 130 3.42 44.84 -22.32
CA THR A 130 4.58 45.74 -22.38
C THR A 130 5.73 45.19 -21.56
N LEU A 131 5.46 44.66 -20.36
CA LEU A 131 6.47 44.04 -19.51
C LEU A 131 7.11 42.82 -20.20
N ARG A 132 6.32 41.88 -20.72
CA ARG A 132 6.85 40.72 -21.47
C ARG A 132 7.64 41.14 -22.70
N TYR A 133 7.13 42.11 -23.46
CA TYR A 133 7.84 42.64 -24.63
C TYR A 133 9.23 43.16 -24.26
N ILE A 134 9.36 43.90 -23.15
CA ILE A 134 10.65 44.44 -22.68
C ILE A 134 11.61 43.34 -22.22
N ILE A 135 11.10 42.30 -21.55
CA ILE A 135 11.90 41.16 -21.09
C ILE A 135 12.43 40.35 -22.27
N GLU A 136 11.63 40.19 -23.33
CA GLU A 136 11.97 39.42 -24.54
C GLU A 136 12.83 40.22 -25.55
N LEU A 137 13.21 41.47 -25.25
CA LEU A 137 14.08 42.25 -26.13
C LEU A 137 15.48 41.63 -26.23
N PRO A 138 16.06 41.47 -27.43
CA PRO A 138 17.41 40.91 -27.61
C PRO A 138 18.52 41.77 -26.98
N VAL A 139 18.23 43.03 -26.63
CA VAL A 139 19.16 43.94 -25.92
C VAL A 139 19.23 43.63 -24.41
N ALA A 140 18.24 42.88 -23.89
CA ALA A 140 18.18 42.43 -22.50
C ALA A 140 19.27 41.42 -22.14
N ASP A 141 19.83 40.70 -23.12
CA ASP A 141 20.80 39.63 -22.86
C ASP A 141 22.22 40.13 -22.51
N ASN A 142 22.59 41.38 -22.84
CA ASN A 142 23.96 41.87 -22.64
C ASN A 142 24.11 43.28 -21.99
N SER A 143 23.06 44.10 -21.86
CA SER A 143 23.22 45.48 -21.35
C SER A 143 22.15 45.98 -20.36
N LEU A 144 20.94 45.39 -20.36
CA LEU A 144 19.84 45.79 -19.49
C LEU A 144 19.60 44.72 -18.41
N ASN A 145 19.79 45.06 -17.13
CA ASN A 145 19.43 44.14 -16.05
C ASN A 145 17.90 44.17 -15.82
N VAL A 146 17.21 43.13 -16.27
CA VAL A 146 15.75 43.02 -16.15
C VAL A 146 15.29 42.70 -14.74
N TRP A 147 16.03 41.86 -14.02
CA TRP A 147 15.55 41.24 -12.79
C TRP A 147 15.79 42.09 -11.53
N LYS A 148 16.96 42.74 -11.42
CA LYS A 148 17.30 43.57 -10.26
C LYS A 148 16.32 44.74 -10.05
N PRO A 149 15.88 45.48 -11.10
CA PRO A 149 14.87 46.52 -10.94
C PRO A 149 13.53 45.97 -10.43
N LEU A 150 13.10 44.79 -10.90
CA LEU A 150 11.87 44.15 -10.41
C LEU A 150 12.00 43.72 -8.95
N PHE A 151 13.13 43.17 -8.54
CA PHE A 151 13.37 42.82 -7.13
C PHE A 151 13.43 44.06 -6.24
N LYS A 152 14.09 45.14 -6.69
CA LYS A 152 14.12 46.43 -5.97
C LYS A 152 12.73 47.04 -5.84
N LEU A 153 11.90 46.92 -6.88
CA LEU A 153 10.50 47.36 -6.83
C LEU A 153 9.70 46.52 -5.83
N PHE A 154 9.92 45.21 -5.82
CA PHE A 154 9.25 44.28 -4.90
C PHE A 154 9.66 44.48 -3.44
N THR A 155 10.94 44.75 -3.15
CA THR A 155 11.45 45.00 -1.80
C THR A 155 11.38 46.48 -1.40
N SER A 156 10.64 47.31 -2.14
CA SER A 156 10.51 48.74 -1.81
C SER A 156 9.72 48.95 -0.51
N LEU A 157 10.01 50.06 0.18
CA LEU A 157 9.30 50.44 1.41
C LEU A 157 7.86 50.92 1.15
N GLY A 158 7.52 51.23 -0.10
CA GLY A 158 6.19 51.70 -0.49
C GLY A 158 5.25 50.53 -0.76
N ASP A 159 4.20 50.40 0.03
CA ASP A 159 3.21 49.32 -0.06
C ASP A 159 2.63 49.15 -1.48
N ASP A 160 2.29 50.25 -2.15
CA ASP A 160 1.71 50.23 -3.50
C ASP A 160 2.73 49.77 -4.56
N GLU A 161 3.97 50.23 -4.46
CA GLU A 161 5.05 49.87 -5.40
C GLU A 161 5.48 48.41 -5.22
N SER A 162 5.64 47.98 -3.97
CA SER A 162 5.96 46.60 -3.60
C SER A 162 4.89 45.62 -4.08
N SER A 163 3.61 45.96 -3.90
CA SER A 163 2.49 45.15 -4.39
C SER A 163 2.53 45.00 -5.91
N VAL A 164 2.80 46.10 -6.64
CA VAL A 164 2.93 46.04 -8.11
C VAL A 164 4.15 45.24 -8.56
N GLY A 165 5.30 45.38 -7.88
CA GLY A 165 6.48 44.56 -8.13
C GLY A 165 6.22 43.07 -7.90
N GLY A 166 5.53 42.72 -6.82
CA GLY A 166 5.11 41.35 -6.49
C GLY A 166 4.18 40.77 -7.54
N ARG A 167 3.14 41.51 -7.95
CA ARG A 167 2.20 41.09 -8.97
C ARG A 167 2.85 40.92 -10.34
N ALA A 168 3.82 41.78 -10.69
CA ALA A 168 4.61 41.64 -11.91
C ALA A 168 5.43 40.34 -11.89
N LEU A 169 6.13 40.04 -10.80
CA LEU A 169 6.89 38.79 -10.64
C LEU A 169 5.98 37.57 -10.63
N GLU A 170 4.81 37.66 -9.99
CA GLU A 170 3.80 36.61 -10.00
C GLU A 170 3.34 36.30 -11.44
N LEU A 171 3.00 37.32 -12.24
CA LEU A 171 2.62 37.15 -13.65
C LEU A 171 3.71 36.50 -14.50
N LEU A 172 4.98 36.76 -14.19
CA LEU A 172 6.13 36.19 -14.89
C LEU A 172 6.45 34.77 -14.42
N THR A 173 6.02 34.38 -13.23
CA THR A 173 6.30 33.05 -12.63
C THR A 173 5.13 32.08 -12.75
N ARG A 174 3.93 32.57 -13.09
CA ARG A 174 2.74 31.74 -13.34
C ARG A 174 2.99 30.72 -14.47
N PRO A 175 2.61 29.45 -14.29
CA PRO A 175 2.65 28.45 -15.36
C PRO A 175 1.64 28.80 -16.47
N LYS A 176 1.94 28.41 -17.72
CA LYS A 176 1.02 28.63 -18.84
C LYS A 176 -0.18 27.67 -18.71
N ALA A 177 -1.39 28.23 -18.62
CA ALA A 177 -2.63 27.48 -18.39
C ALA A 177 -2.94 26.39 -19.43
N GLU A 178 -2.43 26.51 -20.65
CA GLU A 178 -2.73 25.59 -21.76
C GLU A 178 -1.79 24.38 -21.84
N THR A 179 -0.56 24.49 -21.32
CA THR A 179 0.47 23.46 -21.48
C THR A 179 1.01 22.91 -20.17
N ASN A 180 0.65 23.49 -19.02
CA ASN A 180 1.26 23.21 -17.71
C ASN A 180 2.80 23.26 -17.73
N GLN A 181 3.39 23.91 -18.73
CA GLN A 181 4.83 24.13 -18.77
C GLN A 181 5.17 25.29 -17.83
N GLY A 182 6.16 25.04 -16.96
CA GLY A 182 6.73 26.06 -16.09
C GLY A 182 7.18 27.29 -16.86
N SER A 183 7.18 28.44 -16.19
CA SER A 183 7.60 29.69 -16.82
C SER A 183 9.04 29.59 -17.34
N ILE A 184 9.25 30.03 -18.58
CA ILE A 184 10.58 30.15 -19.20
C ILE A 184 11.52 31.08 -18.41
N TYR A 185 10.95 31.92 -17.54
CA TYR A 185 11.67 32.92 -16.78
C TYR A 185 12.26 32.40 -15.46
N TRP A 186 11.97 31.15 -15.05
CA TRP A 186 12.43 30.63 -13.75
C TRP A 186 13.95 30.62 -13.55
N GLN A 187 14.69 30.11 -14.54
CA GLN A 187 16.16 30.05 -14.45
C GLN A 187 16.79 31.44 -14.35
N PRO A 188 16.46 32.40 -15.25
CA PRO A 188 16.96 33.78 -15.14
C PRO A 188 16.61 34.46 -13.81
N ILE A 189 15.38 34.30 -13.33
CA ILE A 189 14.88 34.93 -12.10
C ILE A 189 15.66 34.45 -10.87
N ILE A 190 15.89 33.13 -10.74
CA ILE A 190 16.58 32.56 -9.59
C ILE A 190 18.05 32.97 -9.57
N VAL A 191 18.75 32.86 -10.71
CA VAL A 191 20.17 33.23 -10.82
C VAL A 191 20.42 34.69 -10.45
N ASN A 192 19.44 35.58 -10.70
CA ASN A 192 19.56 37.00 -10.40
C ASN A 192 19.16 37.38 -8.96
N GLY A 193 18.77 36.42 -8.11
CA GLY A 193 18.57 36.67 -6.67
C GLY A 193 17.12 36.82 -6.21
N LEU A 194 16.16 36.12 -6.83
CA LEU A 194 14.76 36.10 -6.36
C LEU A 194 14.62 35.61 -4.91
N ILE A 195 15.35 34.56 -4.51
CA ILE A 195 15.17 33.92 -3.20
C ILE A 195 15.53 34.89 -2.05
N PRO A 196 16.68 35.60 -2.08
CA PRO A 196 16.96 36.68 -1.13
C PRO A 196 15.83 37.71 -1.04
N ALA A 197 15.28 38.17 -2.17
CA ALA A 197 14.20 39.17 -2.20
C ALA A 197 12.90 38.64 -1.57
N LEU A 198 12.53 37.38 -1.84
CA LEU A 198 11.39 36.73 -1.20
C LEU A 198 11.58 36.61 0.32
N ILE A 199 12.76 36.20 0.75
CA ILE A 199 13.10 36.05 2.17
C ILE A 199 13.04 37.40 2.89
N GLU A 200 13.54 38.47 2.27
CA GLU A 200 13.47 39.83 2.79
C GLU A 200 12.03 40.25 3.05
N ILE A 201 11.16 40.09 2.05
CA ILE A 201 9.73 40.43 2.16
C ILE A 201 9.01 39.58 3.20
N LEU A 202 9.28 38.27 3.23
CA LEU A 202 8.68 37.39 4.24
C LEU A 202 9.10 37.78 5.66
N ASN A 203 10.28 38.38 5.85
CA ASN A 203 10.73 38.81 7.17
C ASN A 203 10.18 40.20 7.55
N GLU A 204 10.14 41.14 6.60
CA GLU A 204 9.93 42.57 6.86
C GLU A 204 8.51 43.08 6.57
N SER A 205 7.85 42.53 5.55
CA SER A 205 6.54 43.03 5.11
C SER A 205 5.40 42.62 6.05
N LYS A 206 4.44 43.54 6.22
CA LYS A 206 3.16 43.31 6.91
C LYS A 206 1.96 43.48 5.99
N ASN A 207 2.20 43.76 4.71
CA ASN A 207 1.15 44.02 3.74
C ASN A 207 0.64 42.71 3.15
N ASP A 208 -0.67 42.47 3.27
CA ASP A 208 -1.30 41.23 2.85
C ASP A 208 -1.16 40.98 1.34
N ASP A 209 -1.26 42.01 0.50
CA ASP A 209 -1.17 41.85 -0.96
C ASP A 209 0.26 41.44 -1.37
N VAL A 210 1.27 42.10 -0.78
CA VAL A 210 2.68 41.80 -1.03
C VAL A 210 3.02 40.38 -0.56
N LEU A 211 2.54 39.99 0.63
CA LEU A 211 2.74 38.65 1.17
C LEU A 211 2.03 37.58 0.31
N THR A 212 0.83 37.87 -0.20
CA THR A 212 0.09 36.96 -1.08
C THR A 212 0.89 36.67 -2.36
N SER A 213 1.39 37.72 -3.03
CA SER A 213 2.26 37.54 -4.20
C SER A 213 3.56 36.79 -3.82
N ALA A 214 4.18 37.09 -2.68
CA ALA A 214 5.39 36.40 -2.24
C ALA A 214 5.17 34.89 -2.03
N TYR A 215 4.09 34.50 -1.36
CA TYR A 215 3.75 33.09 -1.12
C TYR A 215 3.38 32.36 -2.41
N LEU A 216 2.65 33.00 -3.32
CA LEU A 216 2.34 32.41 -4.63
C LEU A 216 3.60 32.17 -5.46
N ILE A 217 4.49 33.16 -5.54
CA ILE A 217 5.77 33.03 -6.24
C ILE A 217 6.56 31.87 -5.61
N LEU A 218 6.69 31.84 -4.29
CA LEU A 218 7.46 30.79 -3.60
C LEU A 218 6.85 29.40 -3.81
N LEU A 219 5.52 29.27 -3.76
CA LEU A 219 4.82 28.00 -4.00
C LEU A 219 5.06 27.50 -5.43
N HIS A 220 4.97 28.37 -6.44
CA HIS A 220 5.29 27.99 -7.81
C HIS A 220 6.77 27.60 -7.95
N ALA A 221 7.66 28.33 -7.28
CA ALA A 221 9.10 28.13 -7.38
C ALA A 221 9.51 26.77 -6.79
N ILE A 222 8.93 26.38 -5.65
CA ILE A 222 9.17 25.09 -4.98
C ILE A 222 8.82 23.90 -5.88
N ASN A 223 7.73 24.00 -6.65
CA ASN A 223 7.29 22.90 -7.50
C ASN A 223 8.17 22.72 -8.75
N GLU A 224 8.81 23.79 -9.22
CA GLU A 224 9.54 23.80 -10.49
C GLU A 224 11.06 23.65 -10.34
N GLN A 225 11.64 24.06 -9.19
CA GLN A 225 13.09 24.18 -9.05
C GLN A 225 13.64 23.64 -7.72
N PRO A 226 14.41 22.53 -7.73
CA PRO A 226 14.90 21.91 -6.50
C PRO A 226 16.02 22.71 -5.80
N ARG A 227 16.64 23.71 -6.45
CA ARG A 227 17.69 24.55 -5.83
C ARG A 227 17.18 25.38 -4.66
N ILE A 228 15.91 25.76 -4.70
CA ILE A 228 15.28 26.65 -3.71
C ILE A 228 15.25 26.02 -2.32
N HIS A 229 15.16 24.70 -2.25
CA HIS A 229 15.15 23.97 -0.99
C HIS A 229 16.44 24.18 -0.18
N ASN A 230 17.61 24.22 -0.83
CA ASN A 230 18.88 24.43 -0.14
C ASN A 230 19.02 25.86 0.42
N ASP A 231 18.52 26.84 -0.33
CA ASP A 231 18.56 28.24 0.08
C ASP A 231 17.59 28.51 1.25
N LEU A 232 16.43 27.85 1.26
CA LEU A 232 15.49 27.89 2.39
C LEU A 232 16.07 27.21 3.65
N ILE A 233 16.73 26.06 3.52
CA ILE A 233 17.41 25.39 4.64
C ILE A 233 18.48 26.29 5.26
N SER A 234 19.20 27.05 4.42
CA SER A 234 20.27 27.94 4.87
C SER A 234 19.76 29.12 5.70
N ASN A 235 18.48 29.48 5.60
CA ASN A 235 17.90 30.60 6.31
C ASN A 235 17.02 30.18 7.50
N LYS A 236 17.59 30.29 8.70
CA LYS A 236 16.91 29.91 9.95
C LYS A 236 15.70 30.76 10.33
N LYS A 237 15.47 31.93 9.72
CA LYS A 237 14.36 32.83 10.10
C LYS A 237 13.10 32.64 9.26
N VAL A 238 13.20 32.03 8.08
CA VAL A 238 12.10 32.00 7.11
C VAL A 238 10.86 31.33 7.67
N PHE A 239 10.97 30.13 8.25
CA PHE A 239 9.81 29.43 8.80
C PHE A 239 9.22 30.15 10.02
N SER A 240 10.05 30.75 10.87
CA SER A 240 9.55 31.57 11.99
C SER A 240 8.70 32.76 11.54
N SER A 241 9.09 33.41 10.43
CA SER A 241 8.32 34.50 9.83
C SER A 241 7.03 33.99 9.19
N MET A 242 7.08 32.82 8.52
CA MET A 242 5.88 32.18 7.99
C MET A 242 4.88 31.82 9.10
N LEU A 243 5.35 31.28 10.23
CA LEU A 243 4.52 30.97 11.40
C LEU A 243 3.94 32.20 12.09
N ARG A 244 4.58 33.37 11.96
CA ARG A 244 3.97 34.63 12.40
C ARG A 244 2.79 35.01 11.49
N HIS A 245 2.93 34.79 10.18
CA HIS A 245 1.92 35.16 9.19
C HIS A 245 0.69 34.24 9.19
N THR A 246 0.79 33.04 9.77
CA THR A 246 -0.39 32.17 9.95
C THR A 246 -1.42 32.72 10.94
N ARG A 247 -1.07 33.76 11.72
CA ARG A 247 -1.99 34.48 12.62
C ARG A 247 -2.69 35.67 11.94
N SER A 248 -2.53 35.84 10.63
CA SER A 248 -3.18 36.92 9.89
C SER A 248 -4.69 36.68 9.83
N THR A 249 -5.47 37.75 9.65
CA THR A 249 -6.92 37.66 9.42
C THR A 249 -7.28 37.26 7.99
N ASN A 250 -6.30 37.26 7.08
CA ASN A 250 -6.50 36.95 5.68
C ASN A 250 -6.37 35.44 5.44
N LYS A 251 -7.53 34.79 5.25
CA LYS A 251 -7.63 33.35 5.00
C LYS A 251 -6.84 32.89 3.78
N GLU A 252 -6.71 33.72 2.74
CA GLU A 252 -5.96 33.36 1.53
C GLU A 252 -4.48 33.13 1.85
N ILE A 253 -3.88 34.01 2.65
CA ILE A 253 -2.50 33.88 3.10
C ILE A 253 -2.33 32.61 3.95
N VAL A 254 -3.25 32.37 4.89
CA VAL A 254 -3.19 31.19 5.77
C VAL A 254 -3.30 29.90 4.95
N THR A 255 -4.16 29.84 3.93
CA THR A 255 -4.27 28.70 3.01
C THR A 255 -3.01 28.51 2.18
N LEU A 256 -2.43 29.60 1.64
CA LEU A 256 -1.20 29.53 0.86
C LEU A 256 -0.02 29.03 1.69
N ILE A 257 0.11 29.48 2.94
CA ILE A 257 1.14 28.99 3.87
C ILE A 257 0.95 27.49 4.14
N GLY A 258 -0.28 27.03 4.37
CA GLY A 258 -0.57 25.61 4.58
C GLY A 258 -0.16 24.75 3.39
N ARG A 259 -0.53 25.16 2.16
CA ARG A 259 -0.11 24.50 0.91
C ARG A 259 1.40 24.49 0.72
N LEU A 260 2.06 25.59 1.06
CA LEU A 260 3.52 25.72 1.00
C LEU A 260 4.20 24.80 2.01
N PHE A 261 3.70 24.72 3.24
CA PHE A 261 4.21 23.79 4.24
C PHE A 261 4.01 22.34 3.80
N ALA A 262 2.83 21.98 3.29
CA ALA A 262 2.57 20.65 2.75
C ALA A 262 3.51 20.28 1.59
N SER A 263 3.88 21.24 0.73
CA SER A 263 4.82 20.99 -0.38
C SER A 263 6.27 20.89 0.10
N LEU A 264 6.71 21.77 1.00
CA LEU A 264 8.07 21.77 1.56
C LEU A 264 8.36 20.52 2.37
N THR A 265 7.38 20.09 3.17
CA THR A 265 7.46 18.88 3.98
C THR A 265 7.39 17.61 3.16
N LYS A 266 7.31 17.62 1.82
CA LYS A 266 7.58 16.40 1.04
C LYS A 266 9.05 15.99 1.10
N GLN A 267 9.95 16.93 1.37
CA GLN A 267 11.38 16.67 1.51
C GLN A 267 11.80 16.56 2.98
N ARG A 268 12.48 15.46 3.30
CA ARG A 268 12.84 15.11 4.69
C ARG A 268 13.73 16.15 5.38
N SER A 269 14.70 16.72 4.67
CA SER A 269 15.62 17.73 5.21
C SER A 269 14.89 19.00 5.65
N LEU A 270 13.97 19.49 4.82
CA LEU A 270 13.16 20.67 5.11
C LEU A 270 12.21 20.42 6.29
N GLY A 271 11.55 19.25 6.31
CA GLY A 271 10.72 18.85 7.43
C GLY A 271 11.48 18.83 8.76
N GLN A 272 12.72 18.33 8.78
CA GLN A 272 13.58 18.37 9.97
C GLN A 272 13.86 19.80 10.43
N THR A 273 14.26 20.71 9.53
CA THR A 273 14.47 22.12 9.90
C THR A 273 13.22 22.81 10.43
N MET A 274 12.03 22.43 9.94
CA MET A 274 10.76 22.95 10.47
C MET A 274 10.49 22.45 11.89
N VAL A 275 10.79 21.17 12.17
CA VAL A 275 10.69 20.60 13.52
C VAL A 275 11.69 21.23 14.49
N ASP A 276 12.93 21.47 14.06
CA ASP A 276 13.95 22.19 14.86
C ASP A 276 13.48 23.60 15.27
N GLN A 277 12.59 24.20 14.48
CA GLN A 277 11.96 25.50 14.76
C GLN A 277 10.64 25.39 15.53
N SER A 278 10.36 24.24 16.16
CA SER A 278 9.20 24.01 17.04
C SER A 278 7.84 24.23 16.37
N ILE A 279 7.66 23.67 15.16
CA ILE A 279 6.46 23.91 14.35
C ILE A 279 5.16 23.27 14.87
N PHE A 280 5.25 22.19 15.68
CA PHE A 280 4.06 21.41 16.05
C PHE A 280 3.02 22.21 16.85
N GLU A 281 3.42 22.83 17.96
CA GLU A 281 2.48 23.56 18.83
C GLU A 281 1.78 24.73 18.09
N PRO A 282 2.48 25.60 17.34
CA PRO A 282 1.84 26.62 16.51
C PRO A 282 0.81 26.06 15.52
N LEU A 283 1.11 24.96 14.84
CA LEU A 283 0.19 24.36 13.89
C LEU A 283 -1.04 23.77 14.57
N MET A 284 -0.86 23.01 15.66
CA MET A 284 -1.99 22.43 16.40
C MET A 284 -2.91 23.53 16.96
N THR A 285 -2.36 24.64 17.47
CA THR A 285 -3.17 25.77 17.93
C THR A 285 -3.90 26.51 16.81
N LEU A 286 -3.35 26.51 15.60
CA LEU A 286 -4.01 27.09 14.43
C LEU A 286 -5.17 26.22 13.96
N ILE A 287 -4.96 24.91 13.92
CA ILE A 287 -5.99 23.92 13.55
C ILE A 287 -7.22 24.09 14.46
N ASP A 288 -7.02 24.18 15.78
CA ASP A 288 -8.12 24.39 16.73
C ASP A 288 -8.87 25.73 16.51
N LYS A 289 -8.19 26.79 16.05
CA LYS A 289 -8.77 28.13 15.91
C LYS A 289 -9.52 28.38 14.60
N GLU A 290 -8.95 28.04 13.46
CA GLU A 290 -9.53 28.41 12.15
C GLU A 290 -10.72 27.52 11.75
N ARG A 291 -10.73 26.25 12.21
CA ARG A 291 -11.72 25.17 11.96
C ARG A 291 -12.29 25.05 10.53
N SER A 292 -11.68 25.69 9.55
CA SER A 292 -12.15 25.72 8.16
C SER A 292 -11.50 24.58 7.36
N PRO A 293 -12.28 23.68 6.74
CA PRO A 293 -11.76 22.51 6.02
C PRO A 293 -10.75 22.87 4.91
N GLU A 294 -11.08 23.90 4.13
CA GLU A 294 -10.28 24.41 3.02
C GLU A 294 -8.88 24.86 3.44
N VAL A 295 -8.75 25.38 4.67
CA VAL A 295 -7.48 25.87 5.22
C VAL A 295 -6.73 24.71 5.86
N ILE A 296 -7.41 23.95 6.72
CA ILE A 296 -6.80 22.97 7.64
C ILE A 296 -6.33 21.69 6.95
N SER A 297 -6.97 21.26 5.86
CA SER A 297 -6.55 20.08 5.07
C SER A 297 -5.04 20.06 4.79
N SER A 298 -4.52 21.17 4.25
CA SER A 298 -3.09 21.31 3.94
C SER A 298 -2.17 21.28 5.17
N TYR A 299 -2.66 21.67 6.35
CA TYR A 299 -1.92 21.57 7.60
C TYR A 299 -1.87 20.13 8.11
N PHE A 300 -2.95 19.34 7.94
CA PHE A 300 -2.90 17.90 8.21
C PHE A 300 -1.94 17.18 7.26
N ASP A 301 -1.91 17.54 5.98
CA ASP A 301 -0.93 17.00 5.03
C ASP A 301 0.52 17.30 5.44
N CYS A 302 0.77 18.53 5.90
CA CYS A 302 2.07 18.93 6.45
C CYS A 302 2.46 18.04 7.65
N LEU A 303 1.55 17.87 8.62
CA LEU A 303 1.79 17.01 9.78
C LEU A 303 1.99 15.54 9.37
N ALA A 304 1.18 15.02 8.45
CA ALA A 304 1.29 13.65 7.95
C ALA A 304 2.66 13.37 7.36
N ASN A 305 3.16 14.31 6.53
CA ASN A 305 4.48 14.20 5.94
C ASN A 305 5.60 14.21 6.99
N ILE A 306 5.56 15.14 7.95
CA ILE A 306 6.58 15.24 9.00
C ILE A 306 6.63 13.96 9.85
N VAL A 307 5.46 13.48 10.27
CA VAL A 307 5.31 12.31 11.13
C VAL A 307 5.80 11.02 10.45
N SER A 308 5.66 10.92 9.13
CA SER A 308 6.17 9.77 8.36
C SER A 308 7.69 9.58 8.42
N TYR A 309 8.45 10.58 8.88
CA TYR A 309 9.92 10.56 8.84
C TYR A 309 10.61 9.89 10.01
N SER A 310 9.96 9.82 11.18
CA SER A 310 10.56 9.32 12.42
C SER A 310 9.52 9.04 13.49
N SER A 311 9.72 7.96 14.25
CA SER A 311 8.91 7.65 15.43
C SER A 311 9.05 8.64 16.56
N VAL A 312 10.15 9.40 16.61
CA VAL A 312 10.30 10.49 17.58
C VAL A 312 9.23 11.56 17.37
N TYR A 313 8.90 11.88 16.11
CA TYR A 313 7.89 12.90 15.80
C TYR A 313 6.46 12.39 16.03
N GLN A 314 6.22 11.11 15.75
CA GLN A 314 4.97 10.43 16.12
C GLN A 314 4.71 10.55 17.63
N ILE A 315 5.71 10.22 18.46
CA ILE A 315 5.60 10.30 19.93
C ILE A 315 5.44 11.75 20.41
N GLN A 316 6.17 12.71 19.81
CA GLN A 316 6.05 14.12 20.16
C GLN A 316 4.63 14.65 20.00
N ILE A 317 3.95 14.32 18.89
CA ILE A 317 2.54 14.73 18.69
C ILE A 317 1.61 13.94 19.63
N ALA A 318 1.87 12.65 19.85
CA ALA A 318 1.07 11.83 20.75
C ALA A 318 1.05 12.35 22.20
N ASN A 319 2.09 13.10 22.61
CA ASN A 319 2.16 13.73 23.93
C ASN A 319 1.23 14.97 24.11
N TYR A 320 0.46 15.36 23.10
CA TYR A 320 -0.52 16.45 23.18
C TYR A 320 -1.95 15.90 23.28
N PRO A 321 -2.44 15.57 24.49
CA PRO A 321 -3.71 14.85 24.66
C PRO A 321 -4.93 15.65 24.16
N PHE A 322 -4.92 16.97 24.32
CA PHE A 322 -6.01 17.83 23.83
C PHE A 322 -6.13 17.83 22.30
N PHE A 323 -5.00 17.76 21.59
CA PHE A 323 -5.01 17.68 20.14
C PHE A 323 -5.52 16.32 19.66
N LEU A 324 -5.16 15.23 20.35
CA LEU A 324 -5.68 13.89 20.03
C LEU A 324 -7.19 13.80 20.29
N GLN A 325 -7.69 14.40 21.37
CA GLN A 325 -9.13 14.49 21.61
C GLN A 325 -9.85 15.28 20.52
N LEU A 326 -9.32 16.46 20.16
CA LEU A 326 -9.86 17.26 19.06
C LEU A 326 -9.88 16.48 17.73
N LEU A 327 -8.82 15.71 17.45
CA LEU A 327 -8.73 14.85 16.27
C LEU A 327 -9.86 13.82 16.22
N ILE A 328 -10.15 13.15 17.35
CA ILE A 328 -11.15 12.07 17.42
C ILE A 328 -12.57 12.64 17.48
N ASP A 329 -12.83 13.56 18.42
CA ASP A 329 -14.18 14.04 18.73
C ASP A 329 -14.73 14.98 17.65
N HIS A 330 -13.86 15.59 16.84
CA HIS A 330 -14.27 16.57 15.83
C HIS A 330 -13.89 16.13 14.42
N TYR A 331 -12.60 16.00 14.13
CA TYR A 331 -12.13 15.85 12.74
C TYR A 331 -12.37 14.46 12.13
N LEU A 332 -12.48 13.41 12.94
CA LEU A 332 -12.89 12.08 12.47
C LEU A 332 -14.42 11.95 12.34
N GLN A 333 -15.21 12.85 12.92
CA GLN A 333 -16.67 12.89 12.80
C GLN A 333 -17.16 13.78 11.67
N GLU A 334 -16.44 14.85 11.36
CA GLU A 334 -16.83 15.79 10.30
C GLU A 334 -16.64 15.20 8.90
N PHE A 335 -17.70 15.31 8.08
CA PHE A 335 -17.72 14.82 6.70
C PHE A 335 -17.48 15.95 5.71
N ASP A 336 -16.22 16.34 5.56
CA ASP A 336 -15.73 17.09 4.39
C ASP A 336 -14.70 16.21 3.67
N LEU A 337 -14.88 16.00 2.36
CA LEU A 337 -14.11 14.98 1.64
C LEU A 337 -12.59 15.23 1.69
N ASP A 338 -12.16 16.47 1.43
CA ASP A 338 -10.74 16.82 1.35
C ASP A 338 -10.09 16.81 2.75
N LEU A 339 -10.82 17.31 3.76
CA LEU A 339 -10.37 17.25 5.15
C LEU A 339 -10.29 15.81 5.65
N SER A 340 -11.32 14.99 5.44
CA SER A 340 -11.32 13.59 5.90
C SER A 340 -10.21 12.77 5.25
N LEU A 341 -9.88 13.02 3.97
CA LEU A 341 -8.72 12.40 3.31
C LEU A 341 -7.40 12.78 4.00
N SER A 342 -7.22 14.07 4.28
CA SER A 342 -6.01 14.61 4.90
C SER A 342 -5.85 14.12 6.35
N VAL A 343 -6.94 14.15 7.13
CA VAL A 343 -7.00 13.69 8.52
C VAL A 343 -6.74 12.19 8.61
N MET A 344 -7.38 11.36 7.77
CA MET A 344 -7.11 9.92 7.77
C MET A 344 -5.68 9.60 7.33
N ASN A 345 -5.13 10.31 6.34
CA ASN A 345 -3.73 10.14 5.97
C ASN A 345 -2.79 10.51 7.13
N PHE A 346 -3.06 11.61 7.84
CA PHE A 346 -2.32 11.97 9.04
C PHE A 346 -2.40 10.89 10.12
N VAL A 347 -3.60 10.42 10.45
CA VAL A 347 -3.81 9.35 11.43
C VAL A 347 -3.06 8.07 11.03
N ARG A 348 -3.14 7.67 9.75
CA ARG A 348 -2.41 6.52 9.21
C ARG A 348 -0.90 6.65 9.43
N GLN A 349 -0.33 7.82 9.14
CA GLN A 349 1.09 8.07 9.35
C GLN A 349 1.44 8.15 10.84
N LEU A 350 0.54 8.65 11.69
CA LEU A 350 0.77 8.77 13.13
C LEU A 350 0.88 7.40 13.83
N VAL A 351 0.06 6.43 13.43
CA VAL A 351 0.04 5.08 14.04
C VAL A 351 1.04 4.09 13.42
N LEU A 352 1.61 4.42 12.25
CA LEU A 352 2.42 3.50 11.48
C LEU A 352 3.58 2.95 12.31
N ASN A 353 3.63 1.63 12.49
CA ASN A 353 4.66 0.88 13.23
C ASN A 353 4.83 1.28 14.73
N ASN A 354 3.84 1.91 15.38
CA ASN A 354 3.92 2.25 16.82
C ASN A 354 2.74 1.71 17.62
N GLN A 355 2.97 0.63 18.37
CA GLN A 355 1.95 -0.02 19.19
C GLN A 355 1.36 0.89 20.27
N ASP A 356 2.18 1.74 20.90
CA ASP A 356 1.72 2.63 21.97
C ASP A 356 0.69 3.65 21.48
N ILE A 357 0.94 4.25 20.31
CA ILE A 357 0.06 5.25 19.70
C ILE A 357 -1.19 4.58 19.13
N GLN A 358 -1.04 3.41 18.52
CA GLN A 358 -2.17 2.58 18.07
C GLN A 358 -3.12 2.29 19.25
N ASN A 359 -2.59 1.86 20.41
CA ASN A 359 -3.37 1.59 21.61
C ASN A 359 -4.04 2.87 22.14
N LEU A 360 -3.28 3.97 22.25
CA LEU A 360 -3.79 5.24 22.75
C LEU A 360 -4.98 5.75 21.94
N LEU A 361 -4.89 5.74 20.61
CA LEU A 361 -6.00 6.19 19.76
C LEU A 361 -7.18 5.21 19.77
N ALA A 362 -6.92 3.90 19.82
CA ALA A 362 -7.97 2.90 19.88
C ALA A 362 -8.77 2.96 21.20
N GLU A 363 -8.09 3.15 22.33
CA GLU A 363 -8.73 3.31 23.65
C GLU A 363 -9.60 4.58 23.74
N ASN A 364 -9.26 5.60 22.95
CA ASN A 364 -10.04 6.84 22.86
C ASN A 364 -11.16 6.80 21.79
N GLY A 365 -11.46 5.64 21.19
CA GLY A 365 -12.61 5.48 20.30
C GLY A 365 -12.37 5.88 18.83
N ALA A 366 -11.12 6.02 18.39
CA ALA A 366 -10.82 6.32 16.98
C ALA A 366 -11.28 5.22 16.01
N CYS A 367 -11.32 3.95 16.46
CA CYS A 367 -11.66 2.79 15.64
C CYS A 367 -13.06 2.89 15.00
N GLU A 368 -14.07 3.26 15.80
CA GLU A 368 -15.47 3.37 15.34
C GLU A 368 -15.60 4.36 14.18
N HIS A 369 -14.96 5.52 14.31
CA HIS A 369 -14.99 6.58 13.31
C HIS A 369 -14.30 6.17 12.00
N ILE A 370 -13.14 5.51 12.10
CA ILE A 370 -12.40 5.01 10.93
C ILE A 370 -13.20 3.92 10.21
N LEU A 371 -13.88 3.03 10.94
CA LEU A 371 -14.78 2.04 10.35
C LEU A 371 -15.99 2.69 9.67
N GLY A 372 -16.54 3.76 10.26
CA GLY A 372 -17.61 4.56 9.65
C GLY A 372 -17.25 5.07 8.25
N ALA A 373 -15.99 5.48 8.03
CA ALA A 373 -15.50 5.94 6.73
C ALA A 373 -15.53 4.86 5.62
N LEU A 374 -15.64 3.56 5.95
CA LEU A 374 -15.82 2.49 4.97
C LEU A 374 -17.17 2.58 4.24
N THR A 375 -18.17 3.22 4.84
CA THR A 375 -19.51 3.39 4.25
C THR A 375 -19.62 4.59 3.30
N ALA A 376 -18.56 5.39 3.18
CA ALA A 376 -18.54 6.58 2.35
C ALA A 376 -18.74 6.27 0.85
N SER A 377 -19.29 7.22 0.11
CA SER A 377 -19.48 7.11 -1.35
C SER A 377 -18.18 7.25 -2.15
N SER A 378 -17.19 7.97 -1.61
CA SER A 378 -15.89 8.16 -2.25
C SER A 378 -14.99 6.94 -2.10
N LYS A 379 -14.50 6.43 -3.24
CA LYS A 379 -13.56 5.29 -3.28
C LYS A 379 -12.18 5.64 -2.71
N ASP A 380 -11.76 6.90 -2.84
CA ASP A 380 -10.48 7.35 -2.32
C ASP A 380 -10.51 7.41 -0.79
N LEU A 381 -11.65 7.83 -0.22
CA LEU A 381 -11.88 7.84 1.22
C LEU A 381 -11.94 6.41 1.78
N GLN A 382 -12.61 5.49 1.08
CA GLN A 382 -12.59 4.07 1.44
C GLN A 382 -11.16 3.50 1.41
N GLN A 383 -10.39 3.79 0.36
CA GLN A 383 -9.01 3.31 0.21
C GLN A 383 -8.13 3.76 1.39
N ILE A 384 -8.13 5.06 1.72
CA ILE A 384 -7.32 5.57 2.84
C ILE A 384 -7.82 5.03 4.19
N ALA A 385 -9.14 4.85 4.38
CA ALA A 385 -9.69 4.25 5.58
C ALA A 385 -9.18 2.81 5.77
N ILE A 386 -9.22 1.99 4.72
CA ILE A 386 -8.72 0.61 4.74
C ILE A 386 -7.23 0.57 5.08
N GLU A 387 -6.43 1.43 4.45
CA GLU A 387 -4.99 1.52 4.72
C GLU A 387 -4.70 2.03 6.15
N THR A 388 -5.55 2.89 6.69
CA THR A 388 -5.50 3.35 8.09
C THR A 388 -5.82 2.21 9.04
N ILE A 389 -6.89 1.44 8.79
CA ILE A 389 -7.23 0.24 9.59
C ILE A 389 -6.09 -0.78 9.56
N ARG A 390 -5.46 -0.98 8.40
CA ARG A 390 -4.28 -1.84 8.28
C ARG A 390 -3.14 -1.35 9.17
N ALA A 391 -2.83 -0.05 9.13
CA ALA A 391 -1.78 0.55 9.96
C ALA A 391 -2.10 0.48 11.47
N PHE A 392 -3.37 0.56 11.87
CA PHE A 392 -3.81 0.36 13.25
C PHE A 392 -3.63 -1.08 13.73
N GLY A 393 -4.05 -2.04 12.90
CA GLY A 393 -4.01 -3.46 13.23
C GLY A 393 -2.63 -4.11 13.05
N ASP A 394 -1.69 -3.44 12.40
CA ASP A 394 -0.39 -4.04 12.09
C ASP A 394 0.42 -4.32 13.36
N ASN A 395 0.81 -5.59 13.51
CA ASN A 395 1.58 -6.09 14.64
C ASN A 395 1.01 -5.77 16.04
N ASN A 396 -0.30 -5.52 16.19
CA ASN A 396 -0.89 -5.16 17.48
C ASN A 396 -2.14 -5.99 17.84
N PRO A 397 -2.03 -6.97 18.76
CA PRO A 397 -3.14 -7.85 19.10
C PRO A 397 -4.28 -7.15 19.87
N GLN A 398 -4.00 -6.06 20.59
CA GLN A 398 -5.03 -5.32 21.35
C GLN A 398 -5.95 -4.56 20.41
N VAL A 399 -5.37 -3.78 19.49
CA VAL A 399 -6.15 -3.04 18.48
C VAL A 399 -6.88 -3.99 17.52
N GLN A 400 -6.25 -5.11 17.14
CA GLN A 400 -6.93 -6.16 16.38
C GLN A 400 -8.18 -6.67 17.11
N TYR A 401 -8.12 -6.86 18.44
CA TYR A 401 -9.27 -7.29 19.23
C TYR A 401 -10.38 -6.23 19.25
N ILE A 402 -10.03 -4.95 19.46
CA ILE A 402 -10.99 -3.83 19.47
C ILE A 402 -11.70 -3.73 18.12
N MET A 403 -10.96 -3.67 17.01
CA MET A 403 -11.52 -3.60 15.65
C MET A 403 -12.43 -4.80 15.34
N ILE A 404 -12.08 -6.00 15.80
CA ILE A 404 -12.93 -7.18 15.63
C ILE A 404 -14.21 -7.08 16.46
N SER A 405 -14.13 -6.55 17.68
CA SER A 405 -15.31 -6.34 18.53
C SER A 405 -16.29 -5.33 17.91
N GLU A 406 -15.79 -4.36 17.14
CA GLU A 406 -16.56 -3.39 16.35
C GLU A 406 -17.00 -3.93 14.97
N ASN A 407 -16.90 -5.24 14.77
CA ASN A 407 -17.34 -5.94 13.56
C ASN A 407 -16.61 -5.54 12.26
N ALA A 408 -15.33 -5.12 12.34
CA ALA A 408 -14.54 -4.73 11.17
C ALA A 408 -14.46 -5.82 10.10
N LEU A 409 -14.38 -7.10 10.49
CA LEU A 409 -14.24 -8.22 9.55
C LEU A 409 -15.46 -8.35 8.62
N GLU A 410 -16.69 -8.25 9.16
CA GLU A 410 -17.90 -8.35 8.34
C GLU A 410 -18.09 -7.11 7.47
N GLN A 411 -17.77 -5.93 7.98
CA GLN A 411 -17.84 -4.69 7.20
C GLN A 411 -16.90 -4.74 5.98
N LEU A 412 -15.66 -5.19 6.18
CA LEU A 412 -14.67 -5.34 5.12
C LEU A 412 -15.03 -6.44 4.11
N LEU A 413 -15.56 -7.59 4.57
CA LEU A 413 -16.04 -8.64 3.66
C LEU A 413 -17.22 -8.17 2.80
N ASN A 414 -18.20 -7.48 3.41
CA ASN A 414 -19.32 -6.90 2.68
C ASN A 414 -18.88 -5.84 1.65
N LEU A 415 -17.83 -5.07 1.95
CA LEU A 415 -17.24 -4.11 1.03
C LEU A 415 -16.49 -4.82 -0.12
N LEU A 416 -15.81 -5.93 0.16
CA LEU A 416 -15.12 -6.74 -0.85
C LEU A 416 -16.09 -7.31 -1.90
N ASP A 417 -17.29 -7.70 -1.47
CA ASP A 417 -18.32 -8.23 -2.36
C ASP A 417 -18.95 -7.15 -3.26
N LYS A 418 -19.09 -5.92 -2.74
CA LYS A 418 -19.65 -4.79 -3.49
C LYS A 418 -18.68 -4.14 -4.47
N THR A 419 -17.38 -4.25 -4.22
CA THR A 419 -16.36 -3.50 -4.95
C THR A 419 -15.77 -4.30 -6.12
N THR A 420 -15.59 -3.64 -7.27
CA THR A 420 -14.98 -4.23 -8.47
C THR A 420 -13.57 -3.70 -8.75
N VAL A 421 -13.12 -2.69 -8.00
CA VAL A 421 -11.83 -2.02 -8.20
C VAL A 421 -10.72 -2.88 -7.59
N ALA A 422 -9.77 -3.32 -8.42
CA ALA A 422 -8.71 -4.25 -7.99
C ALA A 422 -7.80 -3.67 -6.89
N SER A 423 -7.48 -2.36 -6.93
CA SER A 423 -6.65 -1.69 -5.90
C SER A 423 -7.32 -1.65 -4.53
N LEU A 424 -8.64 -1.52 -4.50
CA LEU A 424 -9.44 -1.53 -3.28
C LEU A 424 -9.60 -2.95 -2.75
N GLN A 425 -9.90 -3.91 -3.64
CA GLN A 425 -10.02 -5.33 -3.28
C GLN A 425 -8.75 -5.86 -2.60
N ILE A 426 -7.57 -5.55 -3.15
CA ILE A 426 -6.31 -6.01 -2.53
C ILE A 426 -6.06 -5.35 -1.18
N ALA A 427 -6.35 -4.05 -1.04
CA ALA A 427 -6.20 -3.34 0.22
C ALA A 427 -7.10 -3.96 1.30
N ILE A 428 -8.35 -4.30 0.95
CA ILE A 428 -9.29 -4.98 1.85
C ILE A 428 -8.74 -6.36 2.25
N VAL A 429 -8.29 -7.16 1.29
CA VAL A 429 -7.75 -8.50 1.55
C VAL A 429 -6.53 -8.46 2.46
N CYS A 430 -5.59 -7.55 2.22
CA CYS A 430 -4.43 -7.36 3.09
C CYS A 430 -4.85 -6.93 4.50
N THR A 431 -5.81 -6.02 4.62
CA THR A 431 -6.31 -5.52 5.91
C THR A 431 -7.02 -6.60 6.71
N LEU A 432 -7.87 -7.39 6.06
CA LEU A 432 -8.49 -8.58 6.64
C LEU A 432 -7.43 -9.56 7.17
N TRP A 433 -6.35 -9.79 6.41
CA TRP A 433 -5.25 -10.66 6.82
C TRP A 433 -4.50 -10.13 8.05
N THR A 434 -4.20 -8.83 8.07
CA THR A 434 -3.58 -8.15 9.21
C THR A 434 -4.44 -8.25 10.47
N LEU A 435 -5.75 -7.98 10.37
CA LEU A 435 -6.67 -8.06 11.51
C LEU A 435 -6.81 -9.47 12.10
N CYS A 436 -6.63 -10.52 11.29
CA CYS A 436 -6.64 -11.89 11.78
C CYS A 436 -5.45 -12.20 12.72
N GLY A 437 -4.34 -11.46 12.61
CA GLY A 437 -3.13 -11.65 13.41
C GLY A 437 -2.61 -13.09 13.36
N ASN A 438 -2.25 -13.65 14.51
CA ASN A 438 -1.69 -15.02 14.61
C ASN A 438 -2.75 -16.13 14.78
N SER A 439 -4.05 -15.79 14.72
CA SER A 439 -5.11 -16.78 14.95
C SER A 439 -5.40 -17.61 13.71
N ALA A 440 -4.92 -18.86 13.69
CA ALA A 440 -5.12 -19.79 12.58
C ALA A 440 -6.61 -20.04 12.25
N SER A 441 -7.46 -20.17 13.28
CA SER A 441 -8.91 -20.37 13.08
C SER A 441 -9.57 -19.18 12.37
N ARG A 442 -9.20 -17.94 12.74
CA ARG A 442 -9.73 -16.72 12.11
C ARG A 442 -9.22 -16.54 10.69
N LYS A 443 -7.92 -16.73 10.48
CA LYS A 443 -7.30 -16.72 9.15
C LYS A 443 -8.02 -17.65 8.19
N ARG A 444 -8.36 -18.86 8.66
CA ARG A 444 -9.09 -19.83 7.87
C ARG A 444 -10.52 -19.40 7.53
N ASP A 445 -11.31 -18.94 8.50
CA ASP A 445 -12.69 -18.47 8.23
C ASP A 445 -12.68 -17.34 7.20
N VAL A 446 -11.86 -16.30 7.41
CA VAL A 446 -11.73 -15.17 6.49
C VAL A 446 -11.29 -15.62 5.10
N ALA A 447 -10.27 -16.47 5.00
CA ALA A 447 -9.81 -16.95 3.72
C ALA A 447 -10.88 -17.79 2.98
N THR A 448 -11.66 -18.60 3.69
CA THR A 448 -12.75 -19.39 3.08
C THR A 448 -13.88 -18.50 2.57
N ARG A 449 -14.17 -17.38 3.24
CA ARG A 449 -15.19 -16.41 2.81
C ARG A 449 -14.76 -15.59 1.59
N ILE A 450 -13.49 -15.22 1.50
CA ILE A 450 -12.95 -14.50 0.32
C ILE A 450 -13.05 -15.38 -0.94
N GLY A 451 -12.70 -16.66 -0.82
CA GLY A 451 -12.78 -17.64 -1.88
C GLY A 451 -11.57 -17.65 -2.83
N VAL A 452 -11.23 -18.85 -3.30
CA VAL A 452 -10.03 -19.14 -4.11
C VAL A 452 -9.99 -18.34 -5.42
N LYS A 453 -11.12 -18.26 -6.13
CA LYS A 453 -11.20 -17.58 -7.43
C LYS A 453 -10.89 -16.08 -7.33
N LYS A 454 -11.39 -15.41 -6.28
CA LYS A 454 -11.13 -13.98 -6.06
C LYS A 454 -9.65 -13.76 -5.75
N LEU A 455 -9.06 -14.58 -4.87
CA LEU A 455 -7.63 -14.47 -4.53
C LEU A 455 -6.73 -14.61 -5.77
N ILE A 456 -6.99 -15.60 -6.62
CA ILE A 456 -6.17 -15.83 -7.83
C ILE A 456 -6.32 -14.66 -8.81
N SER A 457 -7.51 -14.06 -8.93
CA SER A 457 -7.70 -12.89 -9.81
C SER A 457 -6.85 -11.67 -9.43
N LEU A 458 -6.40 -11.57 -8.18
CA LEU A 458 -5.62 -10.45 -7.65
C LEU A 458 -4.10 -10.61 -7.85
N TYR A 459 -3.61 -11.74 -8.39
CA TYR A 459 -2.18 -11.95 -8.63
C TYR A 459 -1.58 -11.09 -9.74
N ASN A 460 -2.40 -10.38 -10.53
CA ASN A 460 -1.92 -9.47 -11.58
C ASN A 460 -1.26 -8.19 -11.04
N ILE A 461 -1.19 -8.03 -9.72
CA ILE A 461 -0.66 -6.85 -9.04
C ILE A 461 0.87 -6.90 -8.98
N LYS A 462 1.52 -5.73 -9.08
CA LYS A 462 2.99 -5.63 -9.11
C LYS A 462 3.67 -5.54 -7.73
N SER A 463 2.94 -5.23 -6.66
CA SER A 463 3.51 -5.06 -5.31
C SER A 463 3.84 -6.41 -4.67
N GLU A 464 5.12 -6.60 -4.30
CA GLU A 464 5.58 -7.83 -3.64
C GLU A 464 4.95 -8.03 -2.26
N GLU A 465 4.69 -6.96 -1.50
CA GLU A 465 4.02 -7.04 -0.19
C GLU A 465 2.59 -7.59 -0.32
N HIS A 466 1.86 -7.14 -1.35
CA HIS A 466 0.52 -7.63 -1.63
C HIS A 466 0.53 -9.09 -2.09
N LEU A 467 1.51 -9.45 -2.94
CA LEU A 467 1.68 -10.82 -3.40
C LEU A 467 2.06 -11.78 -2.26
N TYR A 468 2.81 -11.30 -1.27
CA TYR A 468 3.12 -12.06 -0.05
C TYR A 468 1.84 -12.37 0.73
N ALA A 469 1.03 -11.36 1.04
CA ALA A 469 -0.24 -11.57 1.75
C ALA A 469 -1.16 -12.54 1.00
N LEU A 470 -1.31 -12.39 -0.32
CA LEU A 470 -2.12 -13.31 -1.14
C LEU A 470 -1.60 -14.75 -1.08
N THR A 471 -0.28 -14.94 -1.19
CA THR A 471 0.33 -16.27 -1.19
C THR A 471 0.26 -16.93 0.18
N ASP A 472 0.37 -16.15 1.26
CA ASP A 472 0.18 -16.63 2.63
C ASP A 472 -1.29 -17.03 2.90
N ILE A 473 -2.26 -16.27 2.39
CA ILE A 473 -3.70 -16.63 2.47
C ILE A 473 -3.97 -17.96 1.77
N ILE A 474 -3.44 -18.14 0.54
CA ILE A 474 -3.59 -19.40 -0.20
C ILE A 474 -2.87 -20.55 0.52
N GLY A 475 -1.68 -20.28 1.07
CA GLY A 475 -0.94 -21.22 1.90
C GLY A 475 -1.75 -21.69 3.11
N GLU A 476 -2.42 -20.79 3.83
CA GLU A 476 -3.24 -21.17 4.98
C GLU A 476 -4.53 -21.91 4.59
N LEU A 477 -5.14 -21.58 3.43
CA LEU A 477 -6.27 -22.34 2.88
C LEU A 477 -5.91 -23.78 2.52
N THR A 478 -4.69 -23.98 2.03
CA THR A 478 -4.17 -25.31 1.68
C THR A 478 -3.67 -26.08 2.91
N LYS A 479 -3.32 -25.39 3.98
CA LYS A 479 -2.85 -25.99 5.23
C LYS A 479 -3.99 -26.73 5.96
N ARG A 480 -3.77 -28.01 6.24
CA ARG A 480 -4.60 -28.83 7.15
C ARG A 480 -6.09 -28.89 6.79
N THR A 481 -6.43 -29.19 5.54
CA THR A 481 -7.77 -29.67 5.17
C THR A 481 -7.74 -31.18 4.99
N ALA A 482 -8.10 -31.91 6.04
CA ALA A 482 -8.64 -33.26 5.86
C ALA A 482 -10.12 -33.19 5.45
N SER A 483 -10.80 -32.06 5.68
CA SER A 483 -12.17 -31.80 5.23
C SER A 483 -12.32 -31.99 3.71
N VAL A 484 -12.92 -33.12 3.38
CA VAL A 484 -13.17 -33.66 2.03
C VAL A 484 -14.20 -32.85 1.23
N LYS A 485 -14.97 -31.96 1.87
CA LYS A 485 -16.11 -31.29 1.24
C LYS A 485 -15.69 -30.30 0.13
N THR A 486 -14.46 -29.82 0.15
CA THR A 486 -13.90 -28.88 -0.84
C THR A 486 -12.43 -29.25 -1.06
N ASN A 487 -12.10 -29.93 -2.15
CA ASN A 487 -10.70 -30.14 -2.51
C ASN A 487 -10.08 -28.81 -2.98
N ILE A 488 -9.70 -27.96 -2.02
CA ILE A 488 -9.20 -26.59 -2.26
C ILE A 488 -7.98 -26.62 -3.18
N ALA A 489 -7.11 -27.62 -3.03
CA ALA A 489 -5.93 -27.77 -3.87
C ALA A 489 -6.28 -28.01 -5.35
N GLU A 490 -7.33 -28.79 -5.64
CA GLU A 490 -7.87 -28.92 -7.01
C GLU A 490 -8.59 -27.65 -7.48
N GLU A 491 -9.31 -26.96 -6.59
CA GLU A 491 -9.98 -25.72 -6.93
C GLU A 491 -8.98 -24.64 -7.36
N ILE A 492 -7.85 -24.52 -6.67
CA ILE A 492 -6.75 -23.61 -7.02
C ILE A 492 -6.21 -23.93 -8.41
N ASN A 493 -6.04 -25.22 -8.73
CA ASN A 493 -5.57 -25.65 -10.04
C ASN A 493 -6.61 -25.33 -11.13
N ARG A 494 -7.90 -25.64 -10.91
CA ARG A 494 -8.99 -25.28 -11.82
C ARG A 494 -9.11 -23.78 -12.07
N ALA A 495 -8.76 -22.97 -11.08
CA ALA A 495 -8.72 -21.52 -11.18
C ALA A 495 -7.39 -20.96 -11.75
N VAL A 496 -6.48 -21.82 -12.22
CA VAL A 496 -5.18 -21.45 -12.83
C VAL A 496 -4.30 -20.66 -11.84
N GLY A 497 -4.28 -21.09 -10.57
CA GLY A 497 -3.48 -20.45 -9.51
C GLY A 497 -2.00 -20.85 -9.49
N LEU A 498 -1.61 -21.95 -10.14
CA LEU A 498 -0.23 -22.45 -10.12
C LEU A 498 0.78 -21.58 -10.90
N PRO A 499 0.50 -21.11 -12.14
CA PRO A 499 1.46 -20.30 -12.89
C PRO A 499 1.87 -18.99 -12.18
N PRO A 500 0.95 -18.21 -11.58
CA PRO A 500 1.31 -17.03 -10.82
C PRO A 500 2.26 -17.34 -9.65
N ILE A 501 2.00 -18.43 -8.90
CA ILE A 501 2.83 -18.83 -7.75
C ILE A 501 4.22 -19.27 -8.22
N ILE A 502 4.33 -20.02 -9.32
CA ILE A 502 5.62 -20.44 -9.90
C ILE A 502 6.44 -19.22 -10.32
N ARG A 503 5.81 -18.20 -10.93
CA ARG A 503 6.49 -16.96 -11.31
C ARG A 503 7.12 -16.24 -10.11
N LEU A 504 6.52 -16.31 -8.92
CA LEU A 504 7.08 -15.68 -7.71
C LEU A 504 8.45 -16.25 -7.31
N LEU A 505 8.76 -17.49 -7.69
CA LEU A 505 10.05 -18.13 -7.40
C LEU A 505 11.25 -17.43 -8.06
N THR A 506 10.99 -16.61 -9.08
CA THR A 506 12.02 -15.83 -9.80
C THR A 506 12.33 -14.47 -9.17
N LEU A 507 11.61 -14.09 -8.12
CA LEU A 507 11.78 -12.80 -7.46
C LEU A 507 12.90 -12.85 -6.42
N ASN A 508 13.47 -11.68 -6.10
CA ASN A 508 14.57 -11.56 -5.15
C ASN A 508 14.12 -11.55 -3.67
N ASN A 509 12.82 -11.45 -3.42
CA ASN A 509 12.27 -11.34 -2.07
C ASN A 509 12.19 -12.71 -1.37
N GLU A 510 13.10 -12.93 -0.43
CA GLU A 510 13.26 -14.21 0.27
C GLU A 510 11.98 -14.66 1.01
N GLN A 511 11.25 -13.74 1.64
CA GLN A 511 10.02 -14.08 2.38
C GLN A 511 8.90 -14.54 1.43
N LEU A 512 8.76 -13.86 0.30
CA LEU A 512 7.80 -14.20 -0.75
C LEU A 512 8.13 -15.55 -1.39
N VAL A 513 9.40 -15.80 -1.71
CA VAL A 513 9.87 -17.07 -2.26
C VAL A 513 9.62 -18.22 -1.27
N LEU A 514 9.91 -18.02 0.02
CA LEU A 514 9.62 -19.02 1.06
C LEU A 514 8.12 -19.33 1.19
N SER A 515 7.27 -18.30 1.13
CA SER A 515 5.81 -18.49 1.14
C SER A 515 5.36 -19.27 -0.10
N ALA A 516 5.85 -18.91 -1.29
CA ALA A 516 5.52 -19.61 -2.53
C ALA A 516 5.95 -21.08 -2.51
N LEU A 517 7.16 -21.40 -2.02
CA LEU A 517 7.65 -22.77 -1.89
C LEU A 517 6.79 -23.63 -0.95
N LYS A 518 6.41 -23.07 0.22
CA LYS A 518 5.51 -23.74 1.18
C LYS A 518 4.12 -23.97 0.58
N THR A 519 3.58 -22.99 -0.12
CA THR A 519 2.27 -23.13 -0.76
C THR A 519 2.32 -24.18 -1.87
N LEU A 520 3.37 -24.22 -2.70
CA LEU A 520 3.57 -25.28 -3.70
C LEU A 520 3.73 -26.67 -3.06
N GLN A 521 4.43 -26.76 -1.93
CA GLN A 521 4.58 -28.00 -1.17
C GLN A 521 3.21 -28.55 -0.74
N LEU A 522 2.37 -27.70 -0.13
CA LEU A 522 1.02 -28.06 0.31
C LEU A 522 0.07 -28.37 -0.85
N LEU A 523 0.27 -27.75 -2.01
CA LEU A 523 -0.51 -28.03 -3.22
C LEU A 523 -0.13 -29.36 -3.89
N ALA A 524 1.14 -29.76 -3.81
CA ALA A 524 1.64 -31.01 -4.38
C ALA A 524 1.31 -32.24 -3.51
N CYS A 525 1.29 -32.08 -2.18
CA CYS A 525 1.10 -33.18 -1.25
C CYS A 525 0.19 -32.79 -0.07
N ALA A 526 -0.89 -33.55 0.12
CA ALA A 526 -1.81 -33.43 1.25
C ALA A 526 -1.28 -34.15 2.52
N PRO A 527 -1.82 -33.83 3.71
CA PRO A 527 -1.39 -34.43 4.97
C PRO A 527 -1.37 -35.96 4.93
N GLY A 528 -0.31 -36.57 5.48
CA GLY A 528 -0.15 -38.02 5.47
C GLY A 528 0.36 -38.61 4.15
N TYR A 529 1.13 -37.85 3.37
CA TYR A 529 1.74 -38.30 2.10
C TYR A 529 0.71 -38.72 1.04
N ILE A 530 -0.40 -37.99 0.96
CA ILE A 530 -1.37 -38.14 -0.11
C ILE A 530 -0.88 -37.30 -1.30
N PRO A 531 -0.38 -37.89 -2.40
CA PRO A 531 0.07 -37.11 -3.55
C PRO A 531 -1.14 -36.55 -4.32
N ASN A 532 -1.02 -35.29 -4.75
CA ASN A 532 -1.99 -34.68 -5.65
C ASN A 532 -1.43 -34.69 -7.08
N GLN A 533 -1.62 -35.81 -7.78
CA GLN A 533 -1.06 -36.02 -9.13
C GLN A 533 -1.42 -34.90 -10.11
N LEU A 534 -2.67 -34.39 -10.05
CA LEU A 534 -3.11 -33.29 -10.92
C LEU A 534 -2.30 -32.01 -10.71
N ASN A 535 -1.97 -31.69 -9.46
CA ASN A 535 -1.16 -30.50 -9.14
C ASN A 535 0.32 -30.73 -9.40
N GLN A 536 0.84 -31.93 -9.10
CA GLN A 536 2.21 -32.31 -9.43
C GLN A 536 2.46 -32.17 -10.94
N GLU A 537 1.61 -32.77 -11.77
CA GLU A 537 1.68 -32.67 -13.24
C GLU A 537 1.50 -31.24 -13.75
N ALA A 538 0.61 -30.45 -13.13
CA ALA A 538 0.44 -29.05 -13.49
C ALA A 538 1.68 -28.21 -13.19
N ILE A 539 2.36 -28.43 -12.06
CA ILE A 539 3.63 -27.74 -11.74
C ILE A 539 4.69 -28.06 -12.79
N VAL A 540 4.76 -29.32 -13.25
CA VAL A 540 5.66 -29.72 -14.35
C VAL A 540 5.28 -29.01 -15.65
N LYS A 541 4.00 -28.98 -16.00
CA LYS A 541 3.49 -28.36 -17.23
C LYS A 541 3.83 -26.87 -17.34
N PHE A 542 3.96 -26.17 -16.22
CA PHE A 542 4.29 -24.74 -16.17
C PHE A 542 5.77 -24.48 -15.84
N ASP A 543 6.66 -25.44 -16.12
CA ASP A 543 8.11 -25.33 -15.94
C ASP A 543 8.55 -24.95 -14.51
N GLY A 544 7.81 -25.41 -13.49
CA GLY A 544 8.15 -25.13 -12.09
C GLY A 544 9.42 -25.82 -11.60
N ILE A 545 9.73 -27.03 -12.10
CA ILE A 545 10.87 -27.83 -11.63
C ILE A 545 12.23 -27.09 -11.79
N PRO A 546 12.59 -26.56 -12.98
CA PRO A 546 13.86 -25.86 -13.15
C PRO A 546 14.07 -24.70 -12.18
N PHE A 547 13.03 -23.90 -11.91
CA PHE A 547 13.13 -22.80 -10.96
C PHE A 547 13.37 -23.30 -9.53
N ILE A 548 12.67 -24.35 -9.10
CA ILE A 548 12.85 -24.90 -7.74
C ILE A 548 14.23 -25.58 -7.61
N VAL A 549 14.72 -26.27 -8.65
CA VAL A 549 16.08 -26.84 -8.66
C VAL A 549 17.14 -25.74 -8.57
N ALA A 550 16.97 -24.64 -9.33
CA ALA A 550 17.88 -23.50 -9.26
C ALA A 550 17.90 -22.87 -7.85
N LEU A 551 16.73 -22.74 -7.20
CA LEU A 551 16.64 -22.28 -5.82
C LEU A 551 17.33 -23.22 -4.83
N MET A 552 17.19 -24.53 -5.02
CA MET A 552 17.86 -25.54 -4.19
C MET A 552 19.39 -25.49 -4.33
N MET A 553 19.91 -25.30 -5.55
CA MET A 553 21.33 -25.47 -5.84
C MET A 553 22.17 -24.20 -5.74
N HIS A 554 21.61 -23.03 -6.08
CA HIS A 554 22.42 -21.81 -6.28
C HIS A 554 22.17 -20.69 -5.28
N VAL A 555 21.08 -20.74 -4.51
CA VAL A 555 20.75 -19.68 -3.54
C VAL A 555 21.64 -19.76 -2.31
N LYS A 556 22.06 -18.61 -1.78
CA LYS A 556 22.92 -18.52 -0.58
C LYS A 556 22.17 -18.81 0.72
N ASN A 557 20.87 -18.51 0.77
CA ASN A 557 20.05 -18.72 1.96
C ASN A 557 19.70 -20.21 2.10
N GLU A 558 20.32 -20.87 3.09
CA GLU A 558 20.13 -22.29 3.39
C GLU A 558 18.66 -22.66 3.67
N LEU A 559 17.85 -21.74 4.21
CA LEU A 559 16.42 -22.01 4.46
C LEU A 559 15.63 -22.13 3.16
N ILE A 560 15.94 -21.30 2.16
CA ILE A 560 15.32 -21.38 0.83
C ILE A 560 15.76 -22.67 0.15
N GLN A 561 17.04 -23.03 0.24
CA GLN A 561 17.56 -24.25 -0.36
C GLN A 561 16.85 -25.51 0.18
N VAL A 562 16.69 -25.58 1.50
CA VAL A 562 16.01 -26.73 2.12
C VAL A 562 14.51 -26.74 1.83
N GLU A 563 13.85 -25.59 1.84
CA GLU A 563 12.41 -25.55 1.52
C GLU A 563 12.17 -25.94 0.06
N ALA A 564 13.03 -25.50 -0.87
CA ALA A 564 12.99 -25.91 -2.26
C ALA A 564 13.18 -27.43 -2.41
N ALA A 565 14.13 -28.01 -1.67
CA ALA A 565 14.34 -29.45 -1.67
C ALA A 565 13.13 -30.22 -1.12
N GLN A 566 12.49 -29.72 -0.06
CA GLN A 566 11.27 -30.30 0.48
C GLN A 566 10.10 -30.21 -0.51
N THR A 567 9.95 -29.09 -1.21
CA THR A 567 8.94 -28.92 -2.27
C THR A 567 9.17 -29.90 -3.41
N LEU A 568 10.41 -30.07 -3.88
CA LEU A 568 10.75 -31.08 -4.91
C LEU A 568 10.43 -32.51 -4.42
N ALA A 569 10.72 -32.82 -3.17
CA ALA A 569 10.40 -34.13 -2.60
C ALA A 569 8.89 -34.40 -2.60
N CYS A 570 8.07 -33.40 -2.26
CA CYS A 570 6.62 -33.50 -2.32
C CYS A 570 6.07 -33.59 -3.76
N ILE A 571 6.74 -32.97 -4.74
CA ILE A 571 6.41 -33.09 -6.17
C ILE A 571 6.73 -34.50 -6.69
N ALA A 572 7.86 -35.08 -6.26
CA ALA A 572 8.29 -36.43 -6.65
C ALA A 572 7.47 -37.56 -6.00
N LEU A 573 6.84 -37.28 -4.85
CA LEU A 573 6.18 -38.29 -4.03
C LEU A 573 5.11 -39.06 -4.81
N GLY A 574 5.31 -40.37 -4.96
CA GLY A 574 4.36 -41.27 -5.63
C GLY A 574 4.19 -41.03 -7.14
N ASN A 575 5.03 -40.18 -7.77
CA ASN A 575 4.99 -39.86 -9.19
C ASN A 575 6.36 -40.06 -9.83
N THR A 576 6.55 -41.22 -10.46
CA THR A 576 7.83 -41.60 -11.08
C THR A 576 8.21 -40.70 -12.25
N GLN A 577 7.24 -40.15 -12.99
CA GLN A 577 7.50 -39.24 -14.10
C GLN A 577 8.10 -37.92 -13.59
N CYS A 578 7.47 -37.32 -12.57
CA CYS A 578 7.99 -36.10 -11.95
C CYS A 578 9.38 -36.32 -11.36
N LEU A 579 9.60 -37.45 -10.67
CA LEU A 579 10.92 -37.81 -10.14
C LEU A 579 11.98 -37.90 -11.25
N THR A 580 11.67 -38.59 -12.35
CA THR A 580 12.62 -38.70 -13.47
C THR A 580 12.97 -37.34 -14.06
N LEU A 581 11.99 -36.43 -14.19
CA LEU A 581 12.24 -35.08 -14.70
C LEU A 581 13.15 -34.28 -13.77
N ILE A 582 12.92 -34.35 -12.45
CA ILE A 582 13.79 -33.72 -11.46
C ILE A 582 15.21 -34.25 -11.57
N GLU A 583 15.40 -35.58 -11.63
CA GLU A 583 16.72 -36.21 -11.76
C GLU A 583 17.42 -35.91 -13.08
N THR A 584 16.68 -35.64 -14.16
CA THR A 584 17.24 -35.24 -15.46
C THR A 584 17.50 -33.74 -15.60
N THR A 585 17.03 -32.92 -14.65
CA THR A 585 17.25 -31.48 -14.69
C THR A 585 18.73 -31.18 -14.45
N LEU A 586 19.29 -30.28 -15.27
CA LEU A 586 20.67 -29.82 -15.12
C LEU A 586 20.92 -29.33 -13.68
N ASP A 587 22.10 -29.62 -13.16
CA ASP A 587 22.58 -29.24 -11.82
C ASP A 587 21.92 -29.94 -10.60
N PHE A 588 20.86 -30.73 -10.77
CA PHE A 588 20.24 -31.41 -9.63
C PHE A 588 21.19 -32.44 -8.98
N SER A 589 21.37 -32.35 -7.66
CA SER A 589 22.16 -33.31 -6.90
C SER A 589 21.70 -33.46 -5.45
N TYR A 590 21.56 -34.70 -5.00
CA TYR A 590 21.29 -35.03 -3.59
C TYR A 590 22.45 -34.64 -2.64
N THR A 591 23.65 -34.38 -3.15
CA THR A 591 24.79 -33.93 -2.34
C THR A 591 24.53 -32.60 -1.63
N CYS A 592 23.69 -31.73 -2.21
CA CYS A 592 23.29 -30.47 -1.57
C CYS A 592 22.56 -30.73 -0.24
N LEU A 593 21.63 -31.68 -0.21
CA LEU A 593 20.90 -32.06 1.01
C LEU A 593 21.83 -32.61 2.10
N LEU A 594 22.83 -33.42 1.73
CA LEU A 594 23.82 -33.94 2.68
C LEU A 594 24.65 -32.81 3.32
N LYS A 595 25.00 -31.76 2.55
CA LYS A 595 25.66 -30.56 3.08
C LYS A 595 24.74 -29.79 4.04
N LEU A 596 23.44 -29.66 3.70
CA LEU A 596 22.46 -28.94 4.52
C LEU A 596 22.17 -29.66 5.85
N ILE A 597 22.25 -30.98 5.91
CA ILE A 597 22.19 -31.75 7.17
C ILE A 597 23.35 -31.39 8.12
N GLN A 598 24.50 -30.99 7.58
CA GLN A 598 25.67 -30.57 8.36
C GLN A 598 25.68 -29.07 8.68
N SER A 599 24.64 -28.32 8.30
CA SER A 599 24.49 -26.89 8.63
C SER A 599 24.56 -26.63 10.14
N LYS A 600 24.94 -25.42 10.54
CA LYS A 600 24.87 -24.99 11.95
C LYS A 600 23.44 -24.76 12.44
N ASN A 601 22.49 -24.55 11.52
CA ASN A 601 21.11 -24.21 11.88
C ASN A 601 20.25 -25.48 12.07
N SER A 602 19.76 -25.69 13.29
CA SER A 602 18.93 -26.84 13.66
C SER A 602 17.66 -26.97 12.81
N THR A 603 17.04 -25.86 12.39
CA THR A 603 15.83 -25.91 11.55
C THR A 603 16.14 -26.36 10.13
N VAL A 604 17.27 -25.93 9.59
CA VAL A 604 17.79 -26.36 8.27
C VAL A 604 18.10 -27.84 8.32
N GLN A 605 18.79 -28.31 9.36
CA GLN A 605 19.10 -29.72 9.58
C GLN A 605 17.85 -30.60 9.60
N LEU A 606 16.86 -30.25 10.44
CA LEU A 606 15.61 -31.01 10.57
C LEU A 606 14.84 -31.06 9.26
N LYS A 607 14.72 -29.94 8.56
CA LYS A 607 13.98 -29.89 7.29
C LYS A 607 14.74 -30.61 6.16
N ALA A 608 16.07 -30.56 6.12
CA ALA A 608 16.87 -31.28 5.14
C ALA A 608 16.73 -32.79 5.32
N SER A 609 16.78 -33.27 6.56
CA SER A 609 16.51 -34.67 6.91
C SER A 609 15.08 -35.08 6.57
N ASN A 610 14.10 -34.20 6.77
CA ASN A 610 12.71 -34.45 6.35
C ASN A 610 12.58 -34.55 4.82
N ALA A 611 13.25 -33.68 4.07
CA ALA A 611 13.23 -33.70 2.61
C ALA A 611 13.83 -35.00 2.07
N LEU A 612 14.95 -35.46 2.64
CA LEU A 612 15.54 -36.76 2.31
C LEU A 612 14.62 -37.93 2.66
N ALA A 613 14.04 -37.94 3.87
CA ALA A 613 13.07 -38.95 4.26
C ALA A 613 11.83 -38.99 3.34
N THR A 614 11.46 -37.83 2.76
CA THR A 614 10.39 -37.73 1.77
C THR A 614 10.84 -38.29 0.41
N PHE A 615 12.03 -37.94 -0.08
CA PHE A 615 12.55 -38.39 -1.38
C PHE A 615 12.80 -39.90 -1.44
N ILE A 616 13.12 -40.55 -0.32
CA ILE A 616 13.38 -42.00 -0.25
C ILE A 616 12.14 -42.81 -0.59
N TYR A 617 10.95 -42.25 -0.34
CA TYR A 617 9.68 -42.92 -0.59
C TYR A 617 9.59 -43.44 -2.03
N ASN A 618 9.63 -44.76 -2.20
CA ASN A 618 9.64 -45.46 -3.50
C ASN A 618 10.77 -45.04 -4.47
N ASN A 619 11.93 -44.62 -3.95
CA ASN A 619 13.07 -44.19 -4.75
C ASN A 619 14.32 -45.07 -4.55
N GLN A 620 14.39 -46.16 -5.31
CA GLN A 620 15.52 -47.10 -5.26
C GLN A 620 16.86 -46.48 -5.64
N ARG A 621 16.88 -45.46 -6.52
CA ARG A 621 18.12 -44.81 -6.95
C ARG A 621 18.75 -44.02 -5.81
N LEU A 622 17.93 -43.27 -5.07
CA LEU A 622 18.39 -42.56 -3.90
C LEU A 622 18.82 -43.53 -2.79
N GLU A 623 18.09 -44.63 -2.58
CA GLU A 623 18.50 -45.65 -1.59
C GLU A 623 19.88 -46.23 -1.90
N MET A 624 20.16 -46.57 -3.17
CA MET A 624 21.49 -47.04 -3.60
C MET A 624 22.58 -45.96 -3.45
N PHE A 625 22.25 -44.69 -3.73
CA PHE A 625 23.17 -43.57 -3.55
C PHE A 625 23.52 -43.36 -2.07
N LEU A 626 22.52 -43.31 -1.18
CA LEU A 626 22.71 -43.15 0.25
C LEU A 626 23.48 -44.32 0.88
N ALA A 627 23.21 -45.55 0.45
CA ALA A 627 23.93 -46.73 0.93
C ALA A 627 25.44 -46.72 0.59
N ARG A 628 25.85 -45.96 -0.43
CA ARG A 628 27.26 -45.83 -0.85
C ARG A 628 27.95 -44.63 -0.24
N GLU A 629 27.25 -43.50 -0.19
CA GLU A 629 27.84 -42.18 0.12
C GLU A 629 27.57 -41.71 1.56
N CYS A 630 26.66 -42.36 2.30
CA CYS A 630 26.18 -41.84 3.58
C CYS A 630 26.22 -42.88 4.70
N GLN A 631 26.65 -42.43 5.88
CA GLN A 631 26.48 -43.14 7.15
C GLN A 631 25.91 -42.14 8.16
N PHE A 632 24.66 -42.31 8.56
CA PHE A 632 24.08 -41.47 9.60
C PHE A 632 24.49 -42.00 10.98
N SER A 633 25.02 -41.13 11.83
CA SER A 633 25.23 -41.44 13.25
C SER A 633 23.91 -41.29 14.01
N PHE A 634 23.62 -42.20 14.94
CA PHE A 634 22.44 -42.12 15.79
C PHE A 634 22.43 -40.84 16.64
N ALA A 635 23.61 -40.40 17.07
CA ALA A 635 23.81 -39.17 17.86
C ALA A 635 23.27 -37.92 17.16
N TYR A 636 23.20 -37.92 15.81
CA TYR A 636 22.59 -36.83 15.06
C TYR A 636 21.09 -36.68 15.37
N PHE A 637 20.37 -37.80 15.48
CA PHE A 637 18.94 -37.80 15.75
C PHE A 637 18.64 -37.65 17.25
N GLU A 638 19.47 -38.25 18.10
CA GLU A 638 19.33 -38.22 19.56
C GLU A 638 19.12 -36.81 20.11
N LYS A 639 19.93 -35.84 19.67
CA LYS A 639 19.80 -34.42 20.06
C LYS A 639 18.43 -33.79 19.78
N PHE A 640 17.70 -34.31 18.79
CA PHE A 640 16.36 -33.83 18.43
C PHE A 640 15.25 -34.64 19.11
N LEU A 641 15.49 -35.92 19.37
CA LEU A 641 14.55 -36.80 20.09
C LEU A 641 14.43 -36.42 21.57
N GLU A 642 15.53 -35.97 22.18
CA GLU A 642 15.61 -35.50 23.57
C GLU A 642 15.14 -34.04 23.75
N ASN A 643 14.75 -33.36 22.68
CA ASN A 643 14.30 -31.97 22.75
C ASN A 643 12.96 -31.86 23.50
N ASN A 644 12.72 -30.75 24.19
CA ASN A 644 11.45 -30.52 24.91
C ASN A 644 10.25 -30.22 23.98
N ASN A 645 10.49 -29.87 22.71
CA ASN A 645 9.44 -29.52 21.78
C ASN A 645 8.89 -30.76 21.04
N ASP A 646 7.65 -31.14 21.34
CA ASP A 646 6.97 -32.29 20.74
C ASP A 646 6.93 -32.25 19.19
N HIS A 647 6.85 -31.07 18.57
CA HIS A 647 6.87 -30.95 17.11
C HIS A 647 8.23 -31.37 16.50
N ILE A 648 9.32 -31.00 17.17
CA ILE A 648 10.68 -31.39 16.76
C ILE A 648 10.87 -32.89 16.96
N ARG A 649 10.40 -33.41 18.10
CA ARG A 649 10.45 -34.85 18.41
C ARG A 649 9.68 -35.67 17.38
N CYS A 650 8.48 -35.23 16.98
CA CYS A 650 7.70 -35.87 15.91
C CYS A 650 8.47 -35.95 14.60
N ALA A 651 9.07 -34.83 14.17
CA ALA A 651 9.85 -34.78 12.94
C ALA A 651 11.08 -35.71 13.00
N ALA A 652 11.82 -35.69 14.10
CA ALA A 652 12.98 -36.57 14.30
C ALA A 652 12.58 -38.05 14.40
N ALA A 653 11.46 -38.36 15.06
CA ALA A 653 10.92 -39.72 15.16
C ALA A 653 10.45 -40.25 13.80
N PHE A 654 9.88 -39.40 12.95
CA PHE A 654 9.61 -39.76 11.56
C PHE A 654 10.89 -40.06 10.78
N GLN A 655 11.88 -39.19 10.88
CA GLN A 655 13.14 -39.29 10.14
C GLN A 655 13.96 -40.53 10.52
N ILE A 656 14.06 -40.85 11.81
CA ILE A 656 14.84 -42.01 12.27
C ILE A 656 14.22 -43.33 11.80
N VAL A 657 12.89 -43.41 11.68
CA VAL A 657 12.20 -44.59 11.13
C VAL A 657 12.40 -44.67 9.62
N ALA A 658 12.32 -43.52 8.92
CA ALA A 658 12.50 -43.47 7.47
C ALA A 658 13.92 -43.80 7.01
N LEU A 659 14.91 -43.31 7.75
CA LEU A 659 16.33 -43.45 7.44
C LEU A 659 17.00 -44.64 8.17
N ALA A 660 16.22 -45.51 8.81
CA ALA A 660 16.72 -46.59 9.66
C ALA A 660 17.75 -47.51 8.97
N ASP A 661 17.64 -47.70 7.65
CA ASP A 661 18.52 -48.58 6.86
C ASP A 661 19.94 -48.01 6.71
N PHE A 662 20.11 -46.71 6.98
CA PHE A 662 21.37 -45.97 6.81
C PHE A 662 22.04 -45.62 8.15
N ILE A 663 21.51 -46.14 9.27
CA ILE A 663 22.06 -45.99 10.62
C ILE A 663 22.73 -47.31 11.00
N HIS A 664 24.06 -47.39 10.89
CA HIS A 664 24.79 -48.64 11.13
C HIS A 664 25.10 -48.92 12.61
N GLU A 665 25.05 -47.90 13.47
CA GLU A 665 25.30 -48.01 14.92
C GLU A 665 24.21 -48.83 15.64
N GLN A 666 23.01 -48.91 15.07
CA GLN A 666 21.87 -49.62 15.65
C GLN A 666 21.21 -50.54 14.62
N SER A 667 20.49 -51.56 15.09
CA SER A 667 19.70 -52.38 14.18
C SER A 667 18.51 -51.58 13.65
N GLN A 668 18.17 -51.78 12.38
CA GLN A 668 17.01 -51.16 11.72
C GLN A 668 15.72 -51.27 12.58
N ALA A 669 15.51 -52.44 13.18
CA ALA A 669 14.37 -52.71 14.04
C ALA A 669 14.40 -51.87 15.34
N MET A 670 15.58 -51.63 15.92
CA MET A 670 15.72 -50.79 17.12
C MET A 670 15.41 -49.32 16.81
N SER A 671 16.01 -48.77 15.75
CA SER A 671 15.76 -47.38 15.31
C SER A 671 14.27 -47.16 15.00
N ALA A 672 13.64 -48.11 14.31
CA ALA A 672 12.21 -48.07 14.02
C ALA A 672 11.34 -48.15 15.29
N ALA A 673 11.70 -49.00 16.25
CA ALA A 673 11.00 -49.13 17.52
C ALA A 673 11.10 -47.85 18.38
N ILE A 674 12.29 -47.24 18.45
CA ILE A 674 12.51 -45.97 19.17
C ILE A 674 11.62 -44.87 18.58
N GLY A 675 11.66 -44.68 17.26
CA GLY A 675 10.84 -43.66 16.60
C GLY A 675 9.34 -43.90 16.73
N CYS A 676 8.88 -45.15 16.57
CA CYS A 676 7.47 -45.50 16.77
C CYS A 676 7.04 -45.28 18.23
N GLY A 677 7.87 -45.66 19.20
CA GLY A 677 7.62 -45.45 20.63
C GLY A 677 7.42 -43.96 20.98
N ILE A 678 8.30 -43.09 20.50
CA ILE A 678 8.20 -41.64 20.72
C ILE A 678 6.92 -41.06 20.12
N LEU A 679 6.51 -41.51 18.92
CA LEU A 679 5.24 -41.08 18.32
C LEU A 679 4.03 -41.51 19.17
N MET A 680 4.05 -42.72 19.74
CA MET A 680 2.98 -43.20 20.64
C MET A 680 2.95 -42.41 21.96
N ASP A 681 4.11 -42.11 22.52
CA ASP A 681 4.23 -41.32 23.74
C ASP A 681 3.67 -39.92 23.54
N ILE A 682 3.96 -39.27 22.42
CA ILE A 682 3.43 -37.94 22.09
C ILE A 682 1.90 -38.00 21.92
N LEU A 683 1.36 -39.02 21.21
CA LEU A 683 -0.09 -39.20 21.10
C LEU A 683 -0.79 -39.32 22.46
N ARG A 684 -0.17 -40.04 23.39
CA ARG A 684 -0.75 -40.35 24.70
C ARG A 684 -0.56 -39.24 25.72
N LEU A 685 0.62 -38.64 25.78
CA LEU A 685 1.05 -37.78 26.88
C LEU A 685 1.03 -36.29 26.55
N SER A 686 1.02 -35.91 25.26
CA SER A 686 1.05 -34.50 24.89
C SER A 686 -0.24 -33.78 25.30
N ARG A 687 -0.09 -32.52 25.69
CA ARG A 687 -1.20 -31.66 26.16
C ARG A 687 -1.86 -30.89 25.02
N THR A 688 -1.15 -30.72 23.90
CA THR A 688 -1.61 -29.92 22.75
C THR A 688 -2.15 -30.81 21.64
N ASP A 689 -3.32 -30.46 21.10
CA ASP A 689 -3.92 -31.20 19.98
C ASP A 689 -3.12 -31.04 18.68
N GLU A 690 -2.34 -29.96 18.53
CA GLU A 690 -1.43 -29.80 17.37
C GLU A 690 -0.30 -30.83 17.38
N ALA A 691 0.34 -31.06 18.54
CA ALA A 691 1.41 -32.06 18.63
C ALA A 691 0.88 -33.48 18.38
N LYS A 692 -0.32 -33.79 18.88
CA LYS A 692 -1.01 -35.05 18.57
C LYS A 692 -1.35 -35.18 17.10
N SER A 693 -1.78 -34.09 16.45
CA SER A 693 -2.04 -34.04 15.02
C SER A 693 -0.76 -34.33 14.21
N ASP A 694 0.36 -33.73 14.58
CA ASP A 694 1.64 -33.92 13.88
C ASP A 694 2.18 -35.35 14.09
N ALA A 695 2.00 -35.93 15.28
CA ALA A 695 2.33 -37.34 15.54
C ALA A 695 1.47 -38.29 14.71
N ALA A 696 0.15 -38.06 14.67
CA ALA A 696 -0.77 -38.81 13.82
C ALA A 696 -0.40 -38.70 12.33
N GLU A 697 0.06 -37.53 11.90
CA GLU A 697 0.52 -37.31 10.53
C GLU A 697 1.78 -38.10 10.22
N CYS A 698 2.77 -38.10 11.13
CA CYS A 698 3.98 -38.91 10.99
C CYS A 698 3.64 -40.40 10.88
N ILE A 699 2.69 -40.88 11.70
CA ILE A 699 2.21 -42.26 11.63
C ILE A 699 1.55 -42.56 10.28
N ALA A 700 0.71 -41.65 9.77
CA ALA A 700 0.10 -41.81 8.44
C ALA A 700 1.16 -41.94 7.34
N ARG A 701 2.20 -41.08 7.36
CA ARG A 701 3.33 -41.11 6.41
C ARG A 701 4.10 -42.43 6.49
N LEU A 702 4.38 -42.92 7.71
CA LEU A 702 5.10 -44.17 7.94
C LEU A 702 4.29 -45.43 7.57
N ALA A 703 2.97 -45.38 7.73
CA ALA A 703 2.08 -46.53 7.55
C ALA A 703 2.03 -47.08 6.11
N HIS A 704 2.58 -46.37 5.13
CA HIS A 704 2.61 -46.84 3.74
C HIS A 704 3.99 -46.71 3.09
N MET A 705 5.04 -46.47 3.89
CA MET A 705 6.41 -46.30 3.38
C MET A 705 7.16 -47.61 3.20
N LYS A 706 7.20 -48.48 4.22
CA LYS A 706 7.77 -49.85 4.13
C LYS A 706 6.81 -50.87 4.74
N PRO A 707 6.70 -52.08 4.18
CA PRO A 707 5.72 -53.07 4.64
C PRO A 707 5.91 -53.54 6.09
N SER A 708 7.12 -53.45 6.66
CA SER A 708 7.42 -53.82 8.04
C SER A 708 6.94 -52.80 9.09
N ILE A 709 6.90 -51.51 8.74
CA ILE A 709 6.63 -50.42 9.69
C ILE A 709 5.18 -50.43 10.22
N PRO A 710 4.14 -50.66 9.40
CA PRO A 710 2.76 -50.80 9.88
C PRO A 710 2.60 -51.85 10.98
N HIS A 711 3.31 -52.98 10.86
CA HIS A 711 3.28 -54.03 11.87
C HIS A 711 3.87 -53.56 13.19
N ALA A 712 4.99 -52.82 13.15
CA ALA A 712 5.60 -52.22 14.34
C ALA A 712 4.67 -51.18 15.00
N LEU A 713 4.01 -50.34 14.22
CA LEU A 713 3.02 -49.36 14.71
C LEU A 713 1.82 -50.05 15.38
N ILE A 714 1.31 -51.13 14.78
CA ILE A 714 0.18 -51.91 15.33
C ILE A 714 0.57 -52.65 16.62
N ALA A 715 1.83 -53.11 16.72
CA ALA A 715 2.39 -53.71 17.93
C ALA A 715 2.56 -52.67 19.05
N ALA A 716 2.95 -51.43 18.71
CA ALA A 716 3.05 -50.29 19.63
C ALA A 716 1.69 -49.69 20.04
N ASN A 717 0.58 -50.31 19.63
CA ASN A 717 -0.80 -49.92 19.94
C ASN A 717 -1.30 -48.63 19.28
N ALA A 718 -0.75 -48.26 18.11
CA ALA A 718 -1.14 -47.06 17.38
C ALA A 718 -2.64 -46.97 17.08
N ILE A 719 -3.30 -48.09 16.77
CA ILE A 719 -4.74 -48.08 16.44
C ILE A 719 -5.58 -47.56 17.60
N ASP A 720 -5.26 -47.95 18.83
CA ASP A 720 -6.07 -47.54 19.96
C ASP A 720 -5.92 -46.05 20.24
N TYR A 721 -4.67 -45.57 20.27
CA TYR A 721 -4.38 -44.16 20.52
C TYR A 721 -4.92 -43.25 19.42
N LEU A 722 -4.86 -43.67 18.15
CA LEU A 722 -5.46 -42.94 17.03
C LEU A 722 -6.99 -42.90 17.11
N CYS A 723 -7.63 -44.00 17.54
CA CYS A 723 -9.08 -44.00 17.76
C CYS A 723 -9.48 -43.05 18.90
N ASP A 724 -8.67 -42.93 19.96
CA ASP A 724 -8.97 -42.03 21.08
C ASP A 724 -8.97 -40.55 20.65
N LEU A 725 -8.26 -40.19 19.57
CA LEU A 725 -8.27 -38.85 18.99
C LEU A 725 -9.62 -38.44 18.37
N PHE A 726 -10.54 -39.38 18.12
CA PHE A 726 -11.90 -39.05 17.67
C PHE A 726 -12.72 -38.28 18.70
N SER A 727 -12.28 -38.27 19.96
CA SER A 727 -12.86 -37.44 21.02
C SER A 727 -12.42 -35.97 20.97
N SER A 728 -11.46 -35.61 20.11
CA SER A 728 -10.96 -34.23 19.99
C SER A 728 -11.99 -33.30 19.33
N THR A 729 -11.88 -31.99 19.61
CA THR A 729 -12.73 -30.96 18.98
C THR A 729 -12.17 -30.48 17.63
N ASN A 730 -10.95 -30.90 17.28
CA ASN A 730 -10.23 -30.46 16.10
C ASN A 730 -10.46 -31.40 14.90
N ASP A 731 -11.21 -30.92 13.90
CA ASP A 731 -11.50 -31.62 12.64
C ASP A 731 -10.21 -32.11 11.92
N THR A 732 -9.12 -31.36 12.05
CA THR A 732 -7.84 -31.71 11.40
C THR A 732 -7.19 -32.92 12.05
N THR A 733 -7.17 -32.98 13.37
CA THR A 733 -6.66 -34.11 14.15
C THR A 733 -7.48 -35.37 13.87
N ILE A 734 -8.82 -35.24 13.85
CA ILE A 734 -9.76 -36.31 13.50
C ILE A 734 -9.47 -36.85 12.09
N GLY A 735 -9.32 -35.94 11.11
CA GLY A 735 -9.13 -36.32 9.73
C GLY A 735 -7.78 -37.00 9.47
N ILE A 736 -6.69 -36.50 10.07
CA ILE A 736 -5.36 -37.12 9.96
C ILE A 736 -5.35 -38.49 10.66
N ALA A 737 -5.94 -38.60 11.85
CA ALA A 737 -6.08 -39.88 12.54
C ALA A 737 -6.87 -40.89 11.71
N SER A 738 -7.94 -40.45 11.04
CA SER A 738 -8.72 -41.28 10.12
C SER A 738 -7.89 -41.78 8.95
N ILE A 739 -7.07 -40.93 8.35
CA ILE A 739 -6.17 -41.29 7.24
C ILE A 739 -5.14 -42.33 7.71
N ALA A 740 -4.51 -42.10 8.87
CA ALA A 740 -3.56 -43.04 9.45
C ALA A 740 -4.19 -44.43 9.69
N LEU A 741 -5.39 -44.46 10.28
CA LEU A 741 -6.15 -45.70 10.50
C LEU A 741 -6.56 -46.37 9.18
N GLY A 742 -6.89 -45.57 8.16
CA GLY A 742 -7.14 -46.04 6.80
C GLY A 742 -5.95 -46.83 6.25
N TYR A 743 -4.74 -46.29 6.35
CA TYR A 743 -3.52 -47.00 5.93
C TYR A 743 -3.22 -48.24 6.79
N LEU A 744 -3.36 -48.17 8.11
CA LEU A 744 -3.14 -49.31 8.99
C LEU A 744 -4.15 -50.45 8.78
N SER A 745 -5.31 -50.17 8.17
CA SER A 745 -6.33 -51.17 7.87
C SER A 745 -5.93 -52.16 6.78
N TYR A 746 -4.91 -51.86 5.97
CA TYR A 746 -4.41 -52.79 4.95
C TYR A 746 -3.70 -54.01 5.55
N VAL A 747 -3.24 -53.90 6.80
CA VAL A 747 -2.61 -55.00 7.55
C VAL A 747 -3.70 -55.85 8.23
N PRO A 748 -3.69 -57.19 8.12
CA PRO A 748 -4.72 -58.05 8.71
C PRO A 748 -4.89 -57.92 10.24
N GLU A 749 -3.80 -57.77 11.00
CA GLU A 749 -3.84 -57.48 12.45
C GLU A 749 -4.53 -56.14 12.72
N GLY A 750 -4.18 -55.12 11.94
CA GLY A 750 -4.71 -53.78 12.09
C GLY A 750 -6.18 -53.70 11.75
N GLN A 751 -6.59 -54.34 10.65
CA GLN A 751 -7.98 -54.50 10.25
C GLN A 751 -8.84 -55.12 11.37
N ARG A 752 -8.36 -56.20 11.99
CA ARG A 752 -9.10 -56.90 13.08
C ARG A 752 -9.26 -56.01 14.31
N LYS A 753 -8.18 -55.35 14.75
CA LYS A 753 -8.22 -54.42 15.89
C LYS A 753 -9.13 -53.22 15.61
N LEU A 754 -9.04 -52.62 14.43
CA LEU A 754 -9.87 -51.48 14.03
C LEU A 754 -11.35 -51.86 13.94
N LEU A 755 -11.66 -53.03 13.35
CA LEU A 755 -13.04 -53.54 13.29
C LEU A 755 -13.61 -53.78 14.69
N TYR A 756 -12.81 -54.27 15.63
CA TYR A 756 -13.21 -54.43 17.03
C TYR A 756 -13.58 -53.08 17.68
N ARG A 757 -12.75 -52.04 17.49
CA ARG A 757 -13.03 -50.68 17.99
C ARG A 757 -14.29 -50.08 17.37
N CYS A 758 -14.45 -50.16 16.05
CA CYS A 758 -15.65 -49.67 15.35
C CYS A 758 -16.95 -50.34 15.84
N ARG A 759 -16.90 -51.61 16.27
CA ARG A 759 -18.07 -52.32 16.84
C ARG A 759 -18.44 -51.84 18.24
N GLY A 760 -17.48 -51.31 19.00
CA GLY A 760 -17.71 -50.66 20.30
C GLY A 760 -18.28 -49.24 20.15
N GLU A 761 -17.74 -48.48 19.19
CA GLU A 761 -18.08 -47.06 18.94
C GLU A 761 -18.45 -46.84 17.47
N LEU A 762 -19.75 -46.72 17.18
CA LEU A 762 -20.30 -46.64 15.81
C LEU A 762 -19.83 -45.39 15.03
N ASP A 763 -19.49 -44.32 15.74
CA ASP A 763 -19.13 -43.04 15.12
C ASP A 763 -17.76 -43.11 14.44
N ILE A 764 -16.86 -43.99 14.90
CA ILE A 764 -15.51 -44.17 14.30
C ILE A 764 -15.61 -44.54 12.82
N MET A 765 -16.48 -45.50 12.46
CA MET A 765 -16.63 -45.90 11.07
C MET A 765 -17.22 -44.79 10.19
N ALA A 766 -18.06 -43.92 10.77
CA ALA A 766 -18.57 -42.76 10.05
C ALA A 766 -17.44 -41.79 9.68
N PHE A 767 -16.56 -41.47 10.64
CA PHE A 767 -15.37 -40.65 10.39
C PHE A 767 -14.43 -41.31 9.36
N LEU A 768 -14.13 -42.60 9.51
CA LEU A 768 -13.27 -43.32 8.55
C LEU A 768 -13.80 -43.26 7.12
N LYS A 769 -15.12 -43.42 6.92
CA LYS A 769 -15.73 -43.31 5.59
C LYS A 769 -15.65 -41.88 5.04
N VAL A 770 -15.82 -40.85 5.88
CA VAL A 770 -15.75 -39.44 5.45
C VAL A 770 -14.37 -39.09 4.90
N TYR A 771 -13.28 -39.46 5.60
CA TYR A 771 -11.92 -39.04 5.20
C TYR A 771 -11.22 -40.00 4.24
N ASN A 772 -11.58 -41.28 4.20
CA ASN A 772 -10.91 -42.27 3.36
C ASN A 772 -11.70 -42.70 2.11
N CYS A 773 -13.00 -42.43 2.03
CA CYS A 773 -13.85 -42.87 0.91
C CYS A 773 -14.44 -41.67 0.16
N LEU A 774 -13.59 -40.88 -0.51
CA LEU A 774 -14.05 -39.68 -1.23
C LEU A 774 -14.84 -40.07 -2.49
N PRO A 775 -15.91 -39.34 -2.82
CA PRO A 775 -16.66 -39.56 -4.05
C PRO A 775 -15.74 -39.49 -5.28
N GLY A 776 -15.79 -40.50 -6.15
CA GLY A 776 -14.99 -40.54 -7.38
C GLY A 776 -13.52 -40.94 -7.19
N THR A 777 -13.07 -41.29 -5.99
CA THR A 777 -11.70 -41.77 -5.73
C THR A 777 -11.70 -43.21 -5.20
N THR A 778 -10.58 -43.90 -5.37
CA THR A 778 -10.37 -45.21 -4.74
C THR A 778 -10.29 -45.03 -3.22
N PRO A 779 -11.05 -45.83 -2.44
CA PRO A 779 -11.03 -45.70 -0.99
C PRO A 779 -9.65 -46.04 -0.44
N ARG A 780 -9.09 -45.14 0.38
CA ARG A 780 -7.78 -45.24 1.05
C ARG A 780 -7.85 -46.08 2.31
N MET A 781 -8.59 -47.18 2.21
CA MET A 781 -8.88 -48.09 3.31
C MET A 781 -9.09 -49.48 2.73
N SER A 782 -8.80 -50.52 3.52
CA SER A 782 -8.96 -51.91 3.10
C SER A 782 -10.41 -52.22 2.70
N LYS A 783 -10.58 -52.76 1.48
CA LYS A 783 -11.88 -53.25 1.00
C LYS A 783 -12.47 -54.31 1.93
N HIS A 784 -11.61 -55.16 2.49
CA HIS A 784 -12.02 -56.19 3.44
C HIS A 784 -12.57 -55.60 4.75
N LEU A 785 -12.11 -54.42 5.18
CA LEU A 785 -12.67 -53.75 6.35
C LEU A 785 -14.09 -53.26 6.07
N LEU A 786 -14.31 -52.64 4.90
CA LEU A 786 -15.63 -52.17 4.46
C LEU A 786 -16.61 -53.34 4.34
N GLU A 787 -16.21 -54.42 3.67
CA GLU A 787 -17.03 -55.63 3.53
C GLU A 787 -17.34 -56.26 4.88
N ALA A 788 -16.36 -56.34 5.80
CA ALA A 788 -16.58 -56.89 7.13
C ALA A 788 -17.52 -56.01 7.98
N TRP A 789 -17.48 -54.69 7.79
CA TRP A 789 -18.42 -53.76 8.43
C TRP A 789 -19.83 -53.89 7.87
N ASP A 790 -19.97 -54.00 6.55
CA ASP A 790 -21.27 -54.16 5.91
C ASP A 790 -21.91 -55.51 6.30
N ARG A 791 -21.12 -56.59 6.37
CA ARG A 791 -21.56 -57.88 6.94
C ARG A 791 -22.00 -57.75 8.40
N TYR A 792 -21.28 -57.00 9.23
CA TYR A 792 -21.68 -56.75 10.62
C TYR A 792 -23.04 -56.03 10.72
N ASN A 793 -23.26 -55.00 9.89
CA ASN A 793 -24.54 -54.27 9.86
C ASN A 793 -25.70 -55.14 9.37
N LEU A 794 -25.46 -55.99 8.36
CA LEU A 794 -26.45 -56.95 7.86
C LEU A 794 -26.86 -57.96 8.94
N LEU A 795 -25.91 -58.44 9.72
CA LEU A 795 -26.13 -59.46 10.75
C LEU A 795 -26.68 -58.91 12.08
N LYS A 796 -26.80 -57.58 12.25
CA LYS A 796 -27.26 -56.90 13.48
C LYS A 796 -26.63 -57.44 14.77
N LEU A 797 -25.34 -57.77 14.72
CA LEU A 797 -24.62 -58.36 15.86
C LEU A 797 -24.63 -57.40 17.07
N PRO A 798 -24.72 -57.91 18.31
CA PRO A 798 -24.79 -57.09 19.51
C PRO A 798 -23.49 -56.29 19.71
N LYS A 799 -23.64 -55.07 20.23
CA LYS A 799 -22.50 -54.20 20.55
C LYS A 799 -21.59 -54.87 21.57
N LEU A 800 -20.28 -54.78 21.34
CA LEU A 800 -19.29 -55.18 22.34
C LEU A 800 -19.33 -54.17 23.49
N ARG A 801 -19.29 -54.63 24.74
CA ARG A 801 -19.25 -53.72 25.91
C ARG A 801 -18.01 -52.82 25.80
N PRO A 802 -18.13 -51.49 25.88
CA PRO A 802 -16.97 -50.61 25.86
C PRO A 802 -16.11 -50.89 27.10
N ARG A 803 -14.78 -50.96 26.93
CA ARG A 803 -13.87 -50.78 28.06
C ARG A 803 -13.96 -49.32 28.46
N GLY A 804 -14.20 -49.06 29.75
CA GLY A 804 -14.76 -47.81 30.24
C GLY A 804 -14.09 -46.54 29.73
N SER A 805 -14.88 -45.68 29.09
CA SER A 805 -14.65 -44.24 29.00
C SER A 805 -16.03 -43.58 28.81
N ASN A 806 -16.23 -42.45 29.49
CA ASN A 806 -17.51 -41.74 29.63
C ASN A 806 -17.98 -41.17 28.29
N VAL A 807 -19.05 -41.74 27.72
CA VAL A 807 -19.71 -41.19 26.53
C VAL A 807 -21.01 -40.50 26.95
N ARG A 808 -20.96 -39.17 27.08
CA ARG A 808 -22.12 -38.27 26.91
C ARG A 808 -21.68 -37.17 25.94
N TYR A 809 -22.60 -36.79 25.04
CA TYR A 809 -22.42 -35.98 23.81
C TYR A 809 -21.84 -36.85 22.68
N PHE A 810 -22.50 -37.07 21.53
CA PHE A 810 -23.08 -36.10 20.60
C PHE A 810 -24.30 -36.67 19.84
N LYS A 811 -25.39 -35.90 19.74
CA LYS A 811 -26.62 -36.23 18.99
C LYS A 811 -26.91 -35.27 17.82
N VAL A 812 -25.98 -34.35 17.53
CA VAL A 812 -26.25 -33.20 16.63
C VAL A 812 -25.71 -33.42 15.20
N LEU A 813 -24.64 -34.19 15.01
CA LEU A 813 -24.05 -34.45 13.68
C LEU A 813 -24.66 -35.65 12.94
N ALA A 814 -25.15 -36.66 13.66
CA ALA A 814 -25.83 -37.81 13.07
C ALA A 814 -27.11 -37.41 12.30
N ASN A 815 -27.84 -36.41 12.80
CA ASN A 815 -29.05 -35.89 12.16
C ASN A 815 -28.77 -35.11 10.85
N SER A 816 -27.55 -34.61 10.66
CA SER A 816 -27.13 -33.94 9.42
C SER A 816 -26.79 -34.95 8.32
N ILE A 817 -26.33 -36.15 8.69
CA ILE A 817 -25.89 -37.20 7.77
C ILE A 817 -27.08 -37.99 7.20
N GLU A 818 -28.16 -38.19 7.99
CA GLU A 818 -29.38 -38.84 7.49
C GLU A 818 -30.17 -37.97 6.50
N ARG A 819 -30.13 -36.63 6.63
CA ARG A 819 -30.80 -35.72 5.67
C ARG A 819 -30.11 -35.63 4.31
N LEU A 820 -28.84 -36.04 4.19
CA LEU A 820 -28.06 -36.00 2.96
C LEU A 820 -28.12 -37.31 2.14
N ARG A 821 -28.85 -38.34 2.62
CA ARG A 821 -29.01 -39.64 1.92
C ARG A 821 -30.36 -39.82 1.23
N ALA A 822 -31.26 -38.84 1.26
CA ALA A 822 -32.51 -38.94 0.51
C ALA A 822 -32.23 -38.73 -1.00
N PRO A 823 -32.64 -39.64 -1.89
CA PRO A 823 -32.61 -39.37 -3.33
C PRO A 823 -33.55 -38.20 -3.65
N PRO A 824 -33.29 -37.41 -4.72
CA PRO A 824 -34.17 -36.31 -5.10
C PRO A 824 -35.56 -36.87 -5.40
N GLN A 825 -36.57 -36.46 -4.61
CA GLN A 825 -37.96 -36.77 -4.91
C GLN A 825 -38.35 -36.02 -6.20
N PRO A 826 -39.07 -36.66 -7.14
CA PRO A 826 -39.61 -35.96 -8.29
C PRO A 826 -40.65 -34.94 -7.80
N ASN A 827 -40.53 -33.71 -8.30
CA ASN A 827 -41.44 -32.60 -8.06
C ASN A 827 -42.89 -33.04 -8.32
N ILE A 828 -43.69 -33.10 -7.27
CA ILE A 828 -45.15 -33.06 -7.36
C ILE A 828 -45.56 -31.75 -6.70
N GLU A 829 -45.87 -30.77 -7.53
CA GLU A 829 -46.59 -29.56 -7.14
C GLU A 829 -47.92 -29.96 -6.48
N LYS A 830 -48.07 -29.67 -5.19
CA LYS A 830 -49.38 -29.43 -4.58
C LYS A 830 -49.27 -28.31 -3.56
N GLU A 831 -49.97 -27.24 -3.89
CA GLU A 831 -50.28 -26.07 -3.09
C GLU A 831 -50.74 -26.46 -1.69
N SER A 832 -50.24 -25.76 -0.67
CA SER A 832 -50.93 -25.66 0.61
C SER A 832 -50.85 -24.24 1.16
N ILE A 833 -52.04 -23.67 1.26
CA ILE A 833 -52.46 -22.39 1.79
C ILE A 833 -52.00 -22.16 3.25
N SER A 834 -51.48 -20.97 3.55
CA SER A 834 -51.70 -20.26 4.84
C SER A 834 -51.45 -18.75 4.62
N SER A 835 -52.46 -17.98 4.23
CA SER A 835 -53.32 -17.17 5.12
C SER A 835 -52.61 -16.04 5.88
N ASN A 836 -52.81 -14.84 5.32
CA ASN A 836 -52.79 -13.47 5.85
C ASN A 836 -51.52 -12.64 5.56
N PRO A 837 -51.71 -11.51 4.85
CA PRO A 837 -52.10 -10.29 5.56
C PRO A 837 -53.19 -9.41 4.90
N VAL A 838 -53.89 -8.68 5.77
CA VAL A 838 -54.33 -7.29 5.63
C VAL A 838 -55.39 -6.93 4.57
N LYS A 839 -56.55 -6.51 5.11
CA LYS A 839 -57.67 -5.82 4.45
C LYS A 839 -57.20 -4.63 3.61
N PHE A 840 -57.59 -4.57 2.34
CA PHE A 840 -57.98 -3.32 1.67
C PHE A 840 -59.07 -3.59 0.62
N TYR A 841 -60.06 -2.70 0.61
CA TYR A 841 -61.23 -2.69 -0.27
C TYR A 841 -60.84 -2.64 -1.76
N LEU A 842 -61.54 -3.41 -2.61
CA LEU A 842 -61.57 -3.24 -4.06
C LEU A 842 -62.99 -2.83 -4.50
N PRO A 843 -63.17 -1.79 -5.33
CA PRO A 843 -64.31 -1.71 -6.23
C PRO A 843 -63.98 -2.42 -7.57
N PRO A 844 -64.98 -2.90 -8.33
CA PRO A 844 -64.74 -3.77 -9.47
C PRO A 844 -64.55 -2.96 -10.76
N ILE A 845 -63.46 -3.20 -11.50
CA ILE A 845 -63.39 -2.80 -12.92
C ILE A 845 -62.81 -3.95 -13.75
N ARG A 846 -63.59 -4.31 -14.77
CA ARG A 846 -63.38 -5.31 -15.82
C ARG A 846 -62.01 -5.18 -16.50
N GLN A 847 -61.34 -6.30 -16.73
CA GLN A 847 -60.34 -6.39 -17.80
C GLN A 847 -60.97 -7.00 -19.06
N LYS A 848 -60.85 -6.27 -20.17
CA LYS A 848 -60.82 -6.81 -21.53
C LYS A 848 -59.37 -7.20 -21.86
N ALA A 849 -59.27 -8.25 -22.67
CA ALA A 849 -58.10 -8.86 -23.27
C ALA A 849 -57.00 -7.88 -23.74
N ASN A 850 -55.72 -8.22 -23.46
CA ASN A 850 -54.86 -9.01 -24.35
C ASN A 850 -53.63 -9.49 -23.59
#